data_AF-A0A804HSV4-F1
#
_entry.id   AF-A0A804HSV4-F1
#
_cell.length_a   1.000
_cell.length_b   1.000
_cell.length_c   1.000
_cell.angle_alpha   90.00
_cell.angle_beta   90.00
_cell.angle_gamma   90.00
#
_symmetry.space_group_name_H-M   'P 1'
#
loop_
_entity.id
_entity.type
_entity.pdbx_description
1 polymer ?
#
loop_
_entity_poly.entity_id
_entity_poly.type
_entity_poly.pdbx_seq_one_letter_code
_entity_poly.pdbx_strand_id
1 'polypeptide(L)'
;MEVIDKEDSRGYANIYLYWDLVWNPSDRDSGIYQKVYGTEFEVLKGDANHVEVSFRTQWDPSNRGKLVPLNIDKRFVMLQGSSGFYTYAIYEHLQGLPDVNLGETRVVFKLRKDKFHYMAIADNRQRIMPMPDDRGEGRSEKLGYPEAVRLTDPINATLRGEVDDKYQYSCDNKDSMVHGWISSDPSVGFWVITPSNEFKSGGPVKQDLTSHVGPTALSMFVSSHYSGVDTVPKFRNGEYWKKVFGPVFIYLNSAPDKSDPKLLWEDAKKQMQVEVGKWPYEFPASEDFHKSEKRGSVSGRLRVVDKYINKEYINGNSAFVGLASPGEAGSWQRESKGYQFWVRADVDGNFVIKNVRTGVYNLYAWVPGFIGDYKSSVNITVTSGNHINLGNLVYNPPRDGPTLWEIGIPDRSAAEFFVPDPDPKYTNRLYVHHPDRFRQYGLWERYADLYPAGDLNYTIGVSDYRKDWFYAQVTRKDGQGSYQATTWQIRFRLDSVRRNGPYKLRVALAASHLSELQVRFNNPRVQPAHFTTGLIGRDNSIARHGIHGLYWLFSIDVESSWLLKGDNIIFLTQTRGQSPFNGVMYDYIRMEAPAGTVVLDNGIVQLTLSKPEGSLTGVKDHGLDNIMEVMEKEDFRGAILTSFASSDDLRPAATDGGVTVHVEREYVVLDNGIVQLTLSNPGGFVTGVKYHGLDNVMEVNNREDNRGYWDLVWNPSDRHSGIFQKIHGTEFDVVQQDANQAEVSFRTHWDPSSRDELVPLNIDKRFVMLRGSSGFYTYAIYEHLQDLPDCNLGETRVAFKLRKDKFHYMAIADNRQRIMPMPEDRQPGRSQKLDYPEAVRLTNPINAALRGEVDDKYQYSSENKDSMVHGWISSDPSVGFWVITPSNEFKSGGPVKQELTSHVGPTSLAIFVSSHYTGDDIVPRVRNGEYWKKVFGPVFIYLNSAWTKSDPKLLWEDAKKQARVEEGSWPYKFPASTDFQKSEQRGSVSGRLLVVDEPGNNDSVNGNAAFVGLASPGEAGSWQRESKGYQFWVRADVEGNF
;
A
#
# COMPACT_ATOMS: atom_id res chain seq x y z
N MET A 1 12.94 16.96 -48.69
CA MET A 1 11.71 17.77 -48.68
C MET A 1 12.01 19.08 -49.40
N GLU A 2 11.71 19.18 -50.70
CA GLU A 2 11.60 20.51 -51.32
C GLU A 2 10.28 21.12 -50.83
N VAL A 3 10.38 22.15 -49.98
CA VAL A 3 9.24 22.96 -49.59
C VAL A 3 8.98 23.93 -50.74
N ILE A 4 8.00 23.60 -51.58
CA ILE A 4 7.50 24.51 -52.61
C ILE A 4 6.69 25.60 -51.90
N ASP A 5 7.23 26.80 -51.93
CA ASP A 5 6.58 28.03 -51.49
C ASP A 5 5.45 28.38 -52.47
N LYS A 6 4.22 28.44 -51.95
CA LYS A 6 3.15 29.24 -52.55
C LYS A 6 2.50 30.06 -51.45
N GLU A 7 2.80 31.35 -51.48
CA GLU A 7 2.25 32.40 -50.64
C GLU A 7 0.72 32.52 -50.83
N ASP A 8 -0.03 32.57 -49.73
CA ASP A 8 -1.37 33.19 -49.72
C ASP A 8 -1.19 34.72 -49.65
N SER A 9 -2.17 35.44 -50.20
CA SER A 9 -2.39 36.89 -50.28
C SER A 9 -2.16 37.73 -49.00
N ARG A 10 -1.71 37.11 -47.90
CA ARG A 10 -1.38 37.73 -46.60
C ARG A 10 0.10 37.60 -46.19
N GLY A 11 0.97 37.10 -47.07
CA GLY A 11 2.43 37.15 -46.87
C GLY A 11 3.00 36.26 -45.77
N TYR A 12 2.28 35.21 -45.35
CA TYR A 12 2.81 34.17 -44.48
C TYR A 12 2.97 32.88 -45.29
N ALA A 13 4.20 32.34 -45.37
CA ALA A 13 4.44 30.99 -45.85
C ALA A 13 3.50 30.02 -45.11
N ASN A 14 2.83 29.13 -45.84
CA ASN A 14 1.94 28.14 -45.22
C ASN A 14 2.79 27.15 -44.40
N ILE A 15 2.98 27.43 -43.10
CA ILE A 15 3.77 26.57 -42.21
C ILE A 15 2.95 25.31 -41.89
N TYR A 16 3.24 24.20 -42.56
CA TYR A 16 2.56 22.90 -42.42
C TYR A 16 3.03 22.05 -41.24
N LEU A 17 4.23 22.32 -40.70
CA LEU A 17 4.81 21.68 -39.51
C LEU A 17 5.46 22.74 -38.62
N TYR A 18 5.08 22.79 -37.35
CA TYR A 18 5.73 23.69 -36.40
C TYR A 18 5.67 23.17 -34.97
N TRP A 19 6.63 23.62 -34.17
CA TRP A 19 6.56 23.55 -32.71
C TRP A 19 5.94 24.84 -32.21
N ASP A 20 5.01 24.72 -31.28
CA ASP A 20 4.42 25.86 -30.58
C ASP A 20 4.41 25.64 -29.06
N LEU A 21 4.14 26.73 -28.36
CA LEU A 21 3.94 26.73 -26.93
C LEU A 21 2.97 27.85 -26.53
N VAL A 22 2.35 27.66 -25.38
CA VAL A 22 1.56 28.69 -24.69
C VAL A 22 2.23 28.93 -23.35
N TRP A 23 2.58 30.18 -23.07
CA TRP A 23 3.31 30.54 -21.85
C TRP A 23 2.83 31.86 -21.27
N ASN A 24 3.12 32.10 -19.99
CA ASN A 24 2.85 33.40 -19.37
C ASN A 24 3.91 33.75 -18.33
N PRO A 25 4.26 35.05 -18.21
CA PRO A 25 4.99 35.58 -17.06
C PRO A 25 4.30 35.27 -15.72
N SER A 26 5.03 35.34 -14.60
CA SER A 26 4.47 35.10 -13.27
C SER A 26 3.44 36.14 -12.82
N ASP A 27 3.44 37.34 -13.39
CA ASP A 27 2.54 38.45 -13.09
C ASP A 27 1.32 38.54 -14.02
N ARG A 28 1.14 37.58 -14.93
CA ARG A 28 0.08 37.60 -15.95
C ARG A 28 -0.65 36.27 -16.04
N ASP A 29 -1.98 36.31 -16.00
CA ASP A 29 -2.83 35.12 -16.08
C ASP A 29 -3.17 34.68 -17.52
N SER A 30 -3.01 35.56 -18.51
CA SER A 30 -3.31 35.22 -19.92
C SER A 30 -2.12 34.60 -20.63
N GLY A 31 -2.35 33.43 -21.23
CA GLY A 31 -1.37 32.72 -22.05
C GLY A 31 -1.02 33.48 -23.34
N ILE A 32 0.28 33.49 -23.65
CA ILE A 32 0.87 34.01 -24.87
C ILE A 32 1.16 32.81 -25.77
N TYR A 33 0.49 32.75 -26.92
CA TYR A 33 0.79 31.77 -27.95
C TYR A 33 2.06 32.16 -28.71
N GLN A 34 2.98 31.22 -28.88
CA GLN A 34 4.21 31.43 -29.63
C GLN A 34 4.53 30.21 -30.49
N LYS A 35 4.78 30.46 -31.79
CA LYS A 35 5.48 29.49 -32.65
C LYS A 35 6.97 29.59 -32.35
N VAL A 36 7.62 28.45 -32.23
CA VAL A 36 9.06 28.37 -31.99
C VAL A 36 9.79 28.46 -33.34
N TYR A 37 10.60 29.49 -33.52
CA TYR A 37 11.51 29.65 -34.65
C TYR A 37 12.95 29.39 -34.19
N GLY A 38 13.82 28.97 -35.12
CA GLY A 38 15.27 28.89 -34.90
C GLY A 38 15.94 30.13 -35.46
N THR A 39 16.87 30.73 -34.72
CA THR A 39 17.77 31.78 -35.21
C THR A 39 19.06 31.21 -35.78
N GLU A 40 19.40 29.97 -35.41
CA GLU A 40 20.58 29.25 -35.84
C GLU A 40 20.18 27.88 -36.42
N PHE A 41 20.93 27.42 -37.42
CA PHE A 41 20.76 26.11 -38.05
C PHE A 41 22.10 25.37 -38.07
N GLU A 42 22.07 24.08 -37.73
CA GLU A 42 23.24 23.22 -37.73
C GLU A 42 22.88 21.80 -38.23
N VAL A 43 23.76 21.20 -39.04
CA VAL A 43 23.71 19.77 -39.37
C VAL A 43 24.61 19.03 -38.38
N LEU A 44 24.01 18.32 -37.42
CA LEU A 44 24.73 17.64 -36.34
C LEU A 44 25.31 16.30 -36.78
N LYS A 45 24.59 15.63 -37.67
CA LYS A 45 25.03 14.37 -38.29
C LYS A 45 24.55 14.33 -39.73
N GLY A 46 25.43 13.91 -40.63
CA GLY A 46 25.10 13.69 -42.04
C GLY A 46 25.97 12.60 -42.63
N ASP A 47 25.40 11.41 -42.75
CA ASP A 47 25.99 10.28 -43.49
C ASP A 47 24.90 9.53 -44.29
N ALA A 48 25.29 8.46 -45.00
CA ALA A 48 24.38 7.71 -45.87
C ALA A 48 23.20 7.06 -45.12
N ASN A 49 23.33 6.84 -43.81
CA ASN A 49 22.36 6.12 -43.00
C ASN A 49 21.54 7.06 -42.10
N HIS A 50 22.05 8.26 -41.80
CA HIS A 50 21.51 9.14 -40.78
C HIS A 50 21.78 10.62 -41.10
N VAL A 51 20.71 11.43 -41.06
CA VAL A 51 20.78 12.89 -41.01
C VAL A 51 20.07 13.41 -39.75
N GLU A 52 20.76 14.22 -38.94
CA GLU A 52 20.17 14.99 -37.84
C GLU A 52 20.49 16.48 -38.02
N VAL A 53 19.44 17.30 -37.96
CA VAL A 53 19.54 18.77 -38.03
C VAL A 53 18.96 19.43 -36.80
N SER A 54 19.53 20.57 -36.42
CA SER A 54 19.18 21.37 -35.25
C SER A 54 18.80 22.80 -35.66
N PHE A 55 17.76 23.32 -35.02
CA PHE A 55 17.29 24.69 -35.14
C PHE A 55 17.22 25.30 -33.75
N ARG A 56 18.20 26.15 -33.41
CA ARG A 56 18.35 26.72 -32.06
C ARG A 56 17.91 28.16 -32.00
N THR A 57 17.37 28.54 -30.85
CA THR A 57 17.14 29.93 -30.45
C THR A 57 17.56 30.08 -29.01
N GLN A 58 18.42 31.07 -28.77
CA GLN A 58 18.74 31.52 -27.42
C GLN A 58 17.85 32.70 -27.04
N TRP A 59 17.47 32.78 -25.77
CA TRP A 59 16.72 33.92 -25.29
C TRP A 59 17.65 35.10 -24.97
N ASP A 60 17.21 36.30 -25.30
CA ASP A 60 17.93 37.56 -25.06
C ASP A 60 17.04 38.55 -24.30
N PRO A 61 17.58 39.37 -23.38
CA PRO A 61 16.81 40.36 -22.63
C PRO A 61 15.94 41.32 -23.47
N SER A 62 16.31 41.62 -24.72
CA SER A 62 15.50 42.43 -25.65
C SER A 62 14.18 41.77 -26.07
N ASN A 63 14.06 40.45 -25.85
CA ASN A 63 12.87 39.63 -26.10
C ASN A 63 11.92 39.56 -24.90
N ARG A 64 12.22 40.26 -23.80
CA ARG A 64 11.35 40.28 -22.61
C ARG A 64 9.91 40.65 -22.96
N GLY A 65 8.97 39.80 -22.54
CA GLY A 65 7.54 39.95 -22.81
C GLY A 65 7.10 39.63 -24.26
N LYS A 66 8.05 39.35 -25.17
CA LYS A 66 7.79 39.02 -26.58
C LYS A 66 7.96 37.54 -26.87
N LEU A 67 9.04 36.94 -26.37
CA LEU A 67 9.34 35.52 -26.51
C LEU A 67 9.50 34.87 -25.13
N VAL A 68 9.15 33.58 -25.06
CA VAL A 68 9.32 32.75 -23.88
C VAL A 68 10.77 32.77 -23.41
N PRO A 69 11.05 32.97 -22.11
CA PRO A 69 12.41 33.01 -21.57
C PRO A 69 13.00 31.61 -21.44
N LEU A 70 13.19 30.93 -22.58
CA LEU A 70 13.79 29.61 -22.72
C LEU A 70 14.73 29.60 -23.92
N ASN A 71 15.86 28.92 -23.77
CA ASN A 71 16.63 28.45 -24.91
C ASN A 71 15.94 27.20 -25.46
N ILE A 72 15.74 27.14 -26.78
CA ILE A 72 15.04 26.03 -27.44
C ILE A 72 15.85 25.53 -28.63
N ASP A 73 16.15 24.23 -28.64
CA ASP A 73 16.76 23.50 -29.75
C ASP A 73 15.77 22.47 -30.28
N LYS A 74 15.22 22.70 -31.48
CA LYS A 74 14.33 21.73 -32.15
C LYS A 74 15.15 20.91 -33.13
N ARG A 75 14.90 19.60 -33.15
CA ARG A 75 15.65 18.68 -33.97
C ARG A 75 14.76 17.80 -34.84
N PHE A 76 15.31 17.44 -35.99
CA PHE A 76 14.71 16.52 -36.94
C PHE A 76 15.74 15.48 -37.33
N VAL A 77 15.32 14.22 -37.33
CA VAL A 77 16.17 13.08 -37.69
C VAL A 77 15.52 12.27 -38.79
N MET A 78 16.30 11.91 -39.80
CA MET A 78 15.90 11.01 -40.88
C MET A 78 16.90 9.87 -40.96
N LEU A 79 16.38 8.64 -40.99
CA LEU A 79 17.18 7.42 -41.06
C LEU A 79 16.93 6.71 -42.39
N GLN A 80 17.98 6.13 -42.97
CA GLN A 80 17.86 5.32 -44.18
C GLN A 80 16.91 4.14 -43.94
N GLY A 81 16.06 3.87 -44.94
CA GLY A 81 15.11 2.75 -44.90
C GLY A 81 13.89 2.96 -44.00
N SER A 82 13.80 4.08 -43.28
CA SER A 82 12.62 4.42 -42.48
C SER A 82 11.60 5.19 -43.31
N SER A 83 10.34 4.76 -43.28
CA SER A 83 9.24 5.44 -43.99
C SER A 83 8.68 6.60 -43.13
N GLY A 84 9.54 7.56 -42.82
CA GLY A 84 9.19 8.62 -41.87
C GLY A 84 10.39 9.42 -41.38
N PHE A 85 10.17 10.26 -40.37
CA PHE A 85 11.21 11.02 -39.70
C PHE A 85 10.88 11.22 -38.21
N TYR A 86 11.90 11.48 -37.40
CA TYR A 86 11.75 11.74 -35.97
C TYR A 86 11.87 13.24 -35.70
N THR A 87 11.22 13.72 -34.65
CA THR A 87 11.42 15.08 -34.14
C THR A 87 11.38 15.12 -32.62
N TYR A 88 12.23 15.96 -32.04
CA TYR A 88 12.29 16.23 -30.61
C TYR A 88 12.76 17.66 -30.38
N ALA A 89 12.62 18.16 -29.15
CA ALA A 89 13.17 19.45 -28.78
C ALA A 89 13.79 19.41 -27.38
N ILE A 90 14.77 20.28 -27.17
CA ILE A 90 15.48 20.46 -25.90
C ILE A 90 15.17 21.88 -25.43
N TYR A 91 14.53 22.00 -24.28
CA TYR A 91 14.21 23.28 -23.66
C TYR A 91 15.11 23.48 -22.45
N GLU A 92 15.64 24.69 -22.30
CA GLU A 92 16.52 25.06 -21.20
C GLU A 92 16.13 26.43 -20.63
N HIS A 93 15.97 26.49 -19.32
CA HIS A 93 15.83 27.70 -18.52
C HIS A 93 17.12 27.91 -17.73
N LEU A 94 17.92 28.90 -18.11
CA LEU A 94 19.16 29.24 -17.40
C LEU A 94 18.87 30.00 -16.10
N GLN A 95 19.79 29.89 -15.13
CA GLN A 95 19.75 30.75 -13.95
C GLN A 95 19.86 32.22 -14.37
N GLY A 96 18.99 33.07 -13.82
CA GLY A 96 18.90 34.49 -14.17
C GLY A 96 17.88 34.83 -15.26
N LEU A 97 17.28 33.85 -15.94
CA LEU A 97 16.17 34.11 -16.86
C LEU A 97 14.89 34.52 -16.12
N PRO A 98 14.01 35.34 -16.74
CA PRO A 98 12.74 35.73 -16.15
C PRO A 98 11.81 34.55 -15.85
N ASP A 99 10.99 34.70 -14.80
CA ASP A 99 9.93 33.75 -14.46
C ASP A 99 9.02 33.44 -15.66
N VAL A 100 8.67 32.15 -15.80
CA VAL A 100 7.74 31.69 -16.83
C VAL A 100 6.93 30.49 -16.37
N ASN A 101 5.66 30.45 -16.77
CA ASN A 101 4.79 29.30 -16.67
C ASN A 101 4.57 28.73 -18.09
N LEU A 102 4.88 27.46 -18.31
CA LEU A 102 4.75 26.80 -19.62
C LEU A 102 3.42 26.05 -19.72
N GLY A 103 2.35 26.77 -20.06
CA GLY A 103 0.99 26.24 -20.09
C GLY A 103 0.77 25.11 -21.11
N GLU A 104 1.40 25.19 -22.27
CA GLU A 104 1.38 24.15 -23.31
C GLU A 104 2.71 24.07 -24.06
N THR A 105 3.11 22.88 -24.50
CA THR A 105 4.07 22.73 -25.60
C THR A 105 3.84 21.44 -26.38
N ARG A 106 4.00 21.53 -27.70
CA ARG A 106 3.65 20.46 -28.64
C ARG A 106 4.33 20.66 -29.99
N VAL A 107 4.29 19.61 -30.80
CA VAL A 107 4.52 19.68 -32.24
C VAL A 107 3.20 19.51 -32.98
N VAL A 108 3.00 20.30 -34.04
CA VAL A 108 1.76 20.40 -34.81
C VAL A 108 2.02 20.12 -36.28
N PHE A 109 1.20 19.25 -36.86
CA PHE A 109 1.19 18.92 -38.28
C PHE A 109 -0.17 19.31 -38.87
N LYS A 110 -0.16 20.23 -39.84
CA LYS A 110 -1.32 20.61 -40.63
C LYS A 110 -1.22 19.97 -42.00
N LEU A 111 -2.03 18.95 -42.24
CA LEU A 111 -2.00 18.20 -43.47
C LEU A 111 -2.84 18.88 -44.56
N ARG A 112 -2.68 18.40 -45.80
CA ARG A 112 -3.46 18.87 -46.94
C ARG A 112 -4.94 18.56 -46.75
N LYS A 113 -5.74 19.61 -46.53
CA LYS A 113 -7.20 19.47 -46.35
C LYS A 113 -7.91 18.83 -47.53
N ASP A 114 -7.36 18.95 -48.75
CA ASP A 114 -7.93 18.37 -49.96
C ASP A 114 -7.61 16.87 -50.14
N LYS A 115 -6.71 16.33 -49.31
CA LYS A 115 -6.24 14.95 -49.40
C LYS A 115 -6.63 14.11 -48.19
N PHE A 116 -6.46 14.62 -46.98
CA PHE A 116 -6.65 13.88 -45.73
C PHE A 116 -8.03 14.14 -45.14
N HIS A 117 -8.92 13.15 -45.20
CA HIS A 117 -10.32 13.30 -44.78
C HIS A 117 -10.75 12.30 -43.69
N TYR A 118 -9.98 11.24 -43.47
CA TYR A 118 -10.31 10.18 -42.52
C TYR A 118 -9.33 10.22 -41.35
N MET A 119 -9.82 10.32 -40.13
CA MET A 119 -9.01 10.36 -38.91
C MET A 119 -9.13 9.04 -38.15
N ALA A 120 -8.03 8.58 -37.57
CA ALA A 120 -8.00 7.43 -36.68
C ALA A 120 -7.15 7.72 -35.44
N ILE A 121 -7.75 7.56 -34.25
CA ILE A 121 -7.08 7.80 -32.95
C ILE A 121 -7.19 6.60 -31.99
N ALA A 122 -8.11 5.68 -32.27
CA ALA A 122 -8.27 4.39 -31.58
C ALA A 122 -9.06 3.43 -32.47
N ASP A 123 -9.07 2.12 -32.17
CA ASP A 123 -9.81 1.12 -32.95
C ASP A 123 -11.31 1.42 -33.05
N ASN A 124 -11.89 2.01 -32.01
CA ASN A 124 -13.30 2.40 -31.94
C ASN A 124 -13.56 3.89 -32.24
N ARG A 125 -12.50 4.70 -32.44
CA ARG A 125 -12.60 6.14 -32.73
C ARG A 125 -11.90 6.50 -34.03
N GLN A 126 -12.60 6.20 -35.13
CA GLN A 126 -12.15 6.49 -36.49
C GLN A 126 -13.33 6.92 -37.34
N ARG A 127 -13.15 7.91 -38.21
CA ARG A 127 -14.24 8.40 -39.08
C ARG A 127 -13.73 9.31 -40.18
N ILE A 128 -14.60 9.53 -41.18
CA ILE A 128 -14.53 10.74 -42.00
C ILE A 128 -14.83 11.94 -41.11
N MET A 129 -13.93 12.92 -41.15
CA MET A 129 -14.03 14.16 -40.40
C MET A 129 -14.66 15.26 -41.25
N PRO A 130 -15.30 16.27 -40.62
CA PRO A 130 -15.70 17.47 -41.33
C PRO A 130 -14.49 18.21 -41.90
N MET A 131 -14.73 19.02 -42.93
CA MET A 131 -13.71 19.88 -43.50
C MET A 131 -13.51 21.13 -42.64
N PRO A 132 -12.32 21.77 -42.67
CA PRO A 132 -12.11 23.02 -41.96
C PRO A 132 -13.10 24.11 -42.37
N ASP A 133 -13.49 24.12 -43.65
CA ASP A 133 -14.45 25.05 -44.23
C ASP A 133 -15.89 24.84 -43.71
N ASP A 134 -16.21 23.62 -43.23
CA ASP A 134 -17.53 23.30 -42.66
C ASP A 134 -17.76 24.01 -41.32
N ARG A 135 -16.68 24.41 -40.65
CA ARG A 135 -16.72 25.19 -39.39
C ARG A 135 -16.82 26.70 -39.64
N GLY A 136 -16.87 27.13 -40.90
CA GLY A 136 -17.00 28.52 -41.30
C GLY A 136 -18.41 29.07 -41.12
N GLU A 137 -18.52 30.39 -41.26
CA GLU A 137 -19.80 31.10 -41.28
C GLU A 137 -20.68 30.60 -42.43
N GLY A 138 -21.98 30.41 -42.18
CA GLY A 138 -22.95 29.90 -43.15
C GLY A 138 -23.04 28.37 -43.25
N ARG A 139 -22.04 27.62 -42.76
CA ARG A 139 -22.03 26.13 -42.78
C ARG A 139 -22.11 25.46 -41.42
N SER A 140 -21.94 26.25 -40.37
CA SER A 140 -22.08 25.80 -39.00
C SER A 140 -22.71 26.87 -38.11
N GLU A 141 -23.24 26.40 -36.98
CA GLU A 141 -23.76 27.18 -35.87
C GLU A 141 -22.76 27.07 -34.70
N LYS A 142 -22.21 28.20 -34.23
CA LYS A 142 -21.36 28.20 -33.03
C LYS A 142 -22.18 27.80 -31.81
N LEU A 143 -21.60 26.98 -30.95
CA LEU A 143 -22.24 26.51 -29.71
C LEU A 143 -21.69 27.28 -28.50
N GLY A 144 -21.71 26.67 -27.30
CA GLY A 144 -21.42 27.34 -26.03
C GLY A 144 -19.99 27.86 -25.87
N TYR A 145 -19.05 27.48 -26.74
CA TYR A 145 -17.66 27.95 -26.74
C TYR A 145 -17.03 27.80 -28.14
N PRO A 146 -15.93 28.52 -28.44
CA PRO A 146 -15.39 28.64 -29.82
C PRO A 146 -14.99 27.32 -30.48
N GLU A 147 -14.62 26.31 -29.69
CA GLU A 147 -14.23 25.01 -30.20
C GLU A 147 -15.38 24.11 -30.62
N ALA A 148 -16.61 24.35 -30.18
CA ALA A 148 -17.76 23.52 -30.51
C ALA A 148 -18.67 24.18 -31.54
N VAL A 149 -18.94 23.48 -32.64
CA VAL A 149 -19.89 23.92 -33.67
C VAL A 149 -20.84 22.79 -34.07
N ARG A 150 -22.08 23.13 -34.41
CA ARG A 150 -23.03 22.22 -35.04
C ARG A 150 -23.03 22.44 -36.55
N LEU A 151 -22.85 21.37 -37.31
CA LEU A 151 -22.74 21.45 -38.77
C LEU A 151 -24.13 21.57 -39.39
N THR A 152 -24.43 22.70 -40.04
CA THR A 152 -25.74 22.99 -40.65
C THR A 152 -25.77 22.70 -42.15
N ASP A 153 -24.67 22.98 -42.84
CA ASP A 153 -24.50 22.73 -44.28
C ASP A 153 -23.07 22.26 -44.62
N PRO A 154 -22.62 21.11 -44.05
CA PRO A 154 -21.28 20.60 -44.32
C PRO A 154 -21.14 20.09 -45.75
N ILE A 155 -19.93 20.17 -46.31
CA ILE A 155 -19.55 19.62 -47.63
C ILE A 155 -19.97 18.15 -47.73
N ASN A 156 -19.66 17.37 -46.70
CA ASN A 156 -20.18 16.02 -46.58
C ASN A 156 -21.55 16.05 -45.89
N ALA A 157 -22.62 15.96 -46.69
CA ALA A 157 -23.99 16.03 -46.22
C ALA A 157 -24.34 14.97 -45.15
N THR A 158 -23.62 13.84 -45.09
CA THR A 158 -23.82 12.83 -44.04
C THR A 158 -23.50 13.37 -42.65
N LEU A 159 -22.63 14.39 -42.52
CA LEU A 159 -22.25 15.00 -41.24
C LEU A 159 -23.26 16.06 -40.76
N ARG A 160 -24.28 16.37 -41.58
CA ARG A 160 -25.27 17.40 -41.24
C ARG A 160 -25.96 17.09 -39.92
N GLY A 161 -26.05 18.11 -39.08
CA GLY A 161 -26.65 18.07 -37.74
C GLY A 161 -25.69 17.63 -36.64
N GLU A 162 -24.51 17.08 -36.96
CA GLU A 162 -23.56 16.64 -35.94
C GLU A 162 -22.81 17.83 -35.30
N VAL A 163 -22.37 17.62 -34.06
CA VAL A 163 -21.43 18.53 -33.39
C VAL A 163 -20.00 18.09 -33.65
N ASP A 164 -19.15 19.05 -33.98
CA ASP A 164 -17.71 18.87 -34.06
C ASP A 164 -17.01 19.76 -33.03
N ASP A 165 -16.22 19.12 -32.18
CA ASP A 165 -15.37 19.75 -31.17
C ASP A 165 -14.06 18.98 -31.04
N LYS A 166 -12.93 19.70 -31.09
CA LYS A 166 -11.59 19.11 -31.00
C LYS A 166 -11.40 18.23 -29.76
N TYR A 167 -12.04 18.56 -28.63
CA TYR A 167 -11.86 17.84 -27.38
C TYR A 167 -12.51 16.44 -27.41
N GLN A 168 -13.47 16.20 -28.31
CA GLN A 168 -14.03 14.87 -28.53
C GLN A 168 -12.97 13.85 -29.00
N TYR A 169 -11.82 14.31 -29.48
CA TYR A 169 -10.74 13.48 -30.00
C TYR A 169 -9.51 13.46 -29.07
N SER A 170 -9.72 13.67 -27.77
CA SER A 170 -8.66 13.56 -26.75
C SER A 170 -8.44 12.11 -26.32
N CYS A 171 -7.23 11.77 -25.88
CA CYS A 171 -6.87 10.44 -25.37
C CYS A 171 -6.04 10.56 -24.09
N ASP A 172 -6.13 9.55 -23.23
CA ASP A 172 -5.21 9.39 -22.11
C ASP A 172 -3.79 9.14 -22.62
N ASN A 173 -2.79 9.61 -21.88
CA ASN A 173 -1.38 9.38 -22.20
C ASN A 173 -1.04 7.89 -22.33
N LYS A 174 -1.63 7.01 -21.51
CA LYS A 174 -1.44 5.56 -21.59
C LYS A 174 -1.94 4.93 -22.91
N ASP A 175 -2.89 5.56 -23.59
CA ASP A 175 -3.53 5.04 -24.80
C ASP A 175 -3.07 5.80 -26.08
N SER A 176 -2.50 6.99 -25.93
CA SER A 176 -2.09 7.90 -27.01
C SER A 176 -0.69 7.56 -27.57
N MET A 177 -0.53 6.35 -28.10
CA MET A 177 0.73 5.85 -28.66
C MET A 177 0.82 6.02 -30.19
N VAL A 178 -0.31 5.99 -30.90
CA VAL A 178 -0.38 6.21 -32.35
C VAL A 178 -1.72 6.82 -32.74
N HIS A 179 -1.70 7.87 -33.56
CA HIS A 179 -2.90 8.52 -34.11
C HIS A 179 -2.55 9.28 -35.39
N GLY A 180 -3.56 9.57 -36.21
CA GLY A 180 -3.29 10.27 -37.45
C GLY A 180 -4.45 10.36 -38.44
N TRP A 181 -4.08 10.53 -39.70
CA TRP A 181 -4.98 10.79 -40.82
C TRP A 181 -4.67 9.93 -42.02
N ILE A 182 -5.72 9.62 -42.79
CA ILE A 182 -5.65 8.85 -44.02
C ILE A 182 -6.16 9.72 -45.18
N SER A 183 -5.39 9.71 -46.26
CA SER A 183 -5.81 10.12 -47.59
C SER A 183 -6.21 8.90 -48.40
N SER A 184 -7.29 9.02 -49.17
CA SER A 184 -7.75 7.96 -50.08
C SER A 184 -7.18 8.09 -51.49
N ASP A 185 -6.57 9.23 -51.82
CA ASP A 185 -6.04 9.54 -53.16
C ASP A 185 -4.84 10.51 -53.06
N PRO A 186 -3.59 10.02 -53.06
CA PRO A 186 -3.22 8.60 -53.05
C PRO A 186 -3.57 7.95 -51.70
N SER A 187 -3.74 6.62 -51.68
CA SER A 187 -4.02 5.88 -50.45
C SER A 187 -2.80 5.88 -49.50
N VAL A 188 -2.75 6.87 -48.61
CA VAL A 188 -1.59 7.18 -47.74
C VAL A 188 -2.03 7.52 -46.33
N GLY A 189 -1.36 6.95 -45.34
CA GLY A 189 -1.51 7.31 -43.93
C GLY A 189 -0.41 8.24 -43.44
N PHE A 190 -0.77 9.18 -42.57
CA PHE A 190 0.13 10.05 -41.81
C PHE A 190 -0.10 9.81 -40.33
N TRP A 191 0.93 9.37 -39.60
CA TRP A 191 0.80 8.91 -38.22
C TRP A 191 1.82 9.58 -37.31
N VAL A 192 1.37 9.99 -36.13
CA VAL A 192 2.24 10.42 -35.03
C VAL A 192 2.38 9.24 -34.07
N ILE A 193 3.59 8.73 -33.94
CA ILE A 193 3.94 7.60 -33.05
C ILE A 193 4.74 8.13 -31.86
N THR A 194 4.24 7.87 -30.66
CA THR A 194 4.89 8.23 -29.39
C THR A 194 5.33 6.96 -28.69
N PRO A 195 6.60 6.51 -28.84
CA PRO A 195 7.06 5.22 -28.31
C PRO A 195 7.22 5.22 -26.78
N SER A 196 7.36 6.40 -26.16
CA SER A 196 7.49 6.57 -24.71
C SER A 196 6.80 7.85 -24.27
N ASN A 197 6.22 7.84 -23.07
CA ASN A 197 5.60 9.01 -22.46
C ASN A 197 6.51 9.69 -21.43
N GLU A 198 7.79 9.34 -21.34
CA GLU A 198 8.67 9.76 -20.22
C GLU A 198 8.80 11.27 -20.02
N PHE A 199 8.64 12.00 -21.12
CA PHE A 199 8.76 13.45 -21.18
C PHE A 199 7.42 14.17 -20.97
N LYS A 200 6.29 13.46 -20.94
CA LYS A 200 4.96 14.05 -20.68
C LYS A 200 4.75 14.30 -19.19
N SER A 201 3.75 15.10 -18.85
CA SER A 201 3.34 15.39 -17.47
C SER A 201 2.00 14.75 -17.10
N GLY A 202 1.75 14.64 -15.79
CA GLY A 202 0.46 14.25 -15.19
C GLY A 202 0.11 12.76 -15.23
N GLY A 203 1.08 11.88 -15.51
CA GLY A 203 0.93 10.44 -15.38
C GLY A 203 0.04 9.77 -16.46
N PRO A 204 -0.37 8.50 -16.22
CA PRO A 204 -0.98 7.65 -17.24
C PRO A 204 -2.35 8.12 -17.74
N VAL A 205 -3.18 8.66 -16.86
CA VAL A 205 -4.60 8.99 -17.13
C VAL A 205 -4.80 10.47 -17.51
N LYS A 206 -3.71 11.25 -17.64
CA LYS A 206 -3.85 12.62 -18.14
C LYS A 206 -4.29 12.58 -19.59
N GLN A 207 -5.37 13.32 -19.89
CA GLN A 207 -5.90 13.47 -21.23
C GLN A 207 -5.23 14.62 -21.98
N ASP A 208 -5.01 14.40 -23.27
CA ASP A 208 -4.49 15.41 -24.19
C ASP A 208 -5.06 15.26 -25.61
N LEU A 209 -4.98 16.34 -26.39
CA LEU A 209 -5.44 16.36 -27.77
C LEU A 209 -4.54 15.47 -28.65
N THR A 210 -5.15 14.84 -29.66
CA THR A 210 -4.45 14.00 -30.64
C THR A 210 -4.56 14.59 -32.04
N SER A 211 -5.60 14.21 -32.78
CA SER A 211 -5.96 14.73 -34.10
C SER A 211 -7.35 15.38 -34.06
N HIS A 212 -7.57 16.38 -34.91
CA HIS A 212 -8.88 17.04 -35.03
C HIS A 212 -9.02 17.74 -36.39
N VAL A 213 -10.23 18.20 -36.69
CA VAL A 213 -10.58 18.99 -37.89
C VAL A 213 -9.49 20.00 -38.27
N GLY A 214 -9.13 20.09 -39.56
CA GLY A 214 -7.93 20.85 -39.96
C GLY A 214 -6.94 20.08 -40.83
N PRO A 215 -7.29 18.89 -41.31
CA PRO A 215 -6.64 17.64 -40.87
C PRO A 215 -5.36 17.88 -40.05
N THR A 216 -5.54 18.05 -38.75
CA THR A 216 -4.46 18.38 -37.80
C THR A 216 -4.05 17.13 -37.03
N ALA A 217 -2.75 16.89 -36.87
CA ALA A 217 -2.20 15.92 -35.94
C ALA A 217 -1.22 16.61 -34.98
N LEU A 218 -1.29 16.26 -33.70
CA LEU A 218 -0.52 16.90 -32.63
C LEU A 218 0.25 15.84 -31.84
N SER A 219 1.42 16.18 -31.33
CA SER A 219 1.99 15.50 -30.16
C SER A 219 2.07 16.49 -29.02
N MET A 220 1.18 16.34 -28.04
CA MET A 220 1.16 17.14 -26.81
C MET A 220 2.23 16.61 -25.84
N PHE A 221 3.10 17.50 -25.36
CA PHE A 221 4.13 17.16 -24.36
C PHE A 221 3.76 17.69 -22.98
N VAL A 222 3.28 18.93 -22.93
CA VAL A 222 2.78 19.58 -21.72
C VAL A 222 1.48 20.28 -22.09
N SER A 223 0.47 20.20 -21.21
CA SER A 223 -0.72 21.04 -21.30
C SER A 223 -1.42 21.19 -19.95
N SER A 224 -2.19 22.27 -19.82
CA SER A 224 -3.18 22.43 -18.74
C SER A 224 -4.52 21.72 -19.03
N HIS A 225 -4.63 21.00 -20.16
CA HIS A 225 -5.86 20.32 -20.51
C HIS A 225 -6.19 19.21 -19.50
N TYR A 226 -7.44 19.18 -19.01
CA TYR A 226 -7.97 18.20 -18.07
C TYR A 226 -7.28 18.16 -16.70
N SER A 227 -6.41 19.13 -16.40
CA SER A 227 -5.72 19.17 -15.11
C SER A 227 -5.53 20.59 -14.55
N GLY A 228 -5.70 21.61 -15.38
CA GLY A 228 -5.62 23.01 -14.96
C GLY A 228 -4.18 23.48 -14.72
N VAL A 229 -4.05 24.54 -13.91
CA VAL A 229 -2.76 25.21 -13.63
C VAL A 229 -1.84 24.40 -12.71
N ASP A 230 -2.35 23.31 -12.12
CA ASP A 230 -1.62 22.47 -11.17
C ASP A 230 -0.59 21.55 -11.86
N THR A 231 -0.75 21.28 -13.16
CA THR A 231 0.19 20.48 -13.98
C THR A 231 1.06 21.34 -14.90
N VAL A 232 1.00 22.66 -14.75
CA VAL A 232 1.79 23.61 -15.55
C VAL A 232 3.19 23.74 -14.93
N PRO A 233 4.28 23.47 -15.68
CA PRO A 233 5.64 23.75 -15.23
C PRO A 233 5.85 25.24 -14.99
N LYS A 234 6.41 25.57 -13.82
CA LYS A 234 6.63 26.94 -13.34
C LYS A 234 8.10 27.16 -13.05
N PHE A 235 8.81 27.90 -13.90
CA PHE A 235 10.22 28.20 -13.72
C PHE A 235 10.38 29.58 -13.10
N ARG A 236 11.26 29.70 -12.11
CA ARG A 236 11.48 30.95 -11.37
C ARG A 236 12.92 31.42 -11.52
N ASN A 237 13.12 32.73 -11.41
CA ASN A 237 14.43 33.32 -11.47
C ASN A 237 15.35 32.68 -10.40
N GLY A 238 16.53 32.23 -10.82
CA GLY A 238 17.49 31.47 -10.02
C GLY A 238 17.40 29.95 -10.19
N GLU A 239 16.38 29.42 -10.88
CA GLU A 239 16.22 28.00 -11.14
C GLU A 239 16.85 27.60 -12.49
N TYR A 240 17.78 26.65 -12.48
CA TYR A 240 18.22 25.96 -13.70
C TYR A 240 17.27 24.81 -14.00
N TRP A 241 16.85 24.68 -15.26
CA TRP A 241 16.07 23.53 -15.71
C TRP A 241 16.37 23.21 -17.17
N LYS A 242 16.43 21.91 -17.51
CA LYS A 242 16.60 21.46 -18.89
C LYS A 242 15.86 20.14 -19.11
N LYS A 243 15.14 20.01 -20.23
CA LYS A 243 14.37 18.80 -20.55
C LYS A 243 14.32 18.53 -22.05
N VAL A 244 14.31 17.25 -22.41
CA VAL A 244 14.09 16.75 -23.77
C VAL A 244 12.66 16.29 -23.92
N PHE A 245 11.97 16.77 -24.95
CA PHE A 245 10.63 16.36 -25.36
C PHE A 245 10.69 15.55 -26.66
N GLY A 246 10.25 14.28 -26.62
CA GLY A 246 10.42 13.32 -27.71
C GLY A 246 11.69 12.46 -27.56
N PRO A 247 12.16 11.80 -28.64
CA PRO A 247 11.62 11.85 -30.00
C PRO A 247 10.26 11.19 -30.19
N VAL A 248 9.41 11.84 -30.99
CA VAL A 248 8.23 11.22 -31.62
C VAL A 248 8.56 10.87 -33.07
N PHE A 249 7.96 9.81 -33.58
CA PHE A 249 8.17 9.33 -34.94
C PHE A 249 6.96 9.66 -35.82
N ILE A 250 7.22 10.31 -36.95
CA ILE A 250 6.21 10.61 -37.95
C ILE A 250 6.29 9.56 -39.03
N TYR A 251 5.32 8.65 -39.03
CA TYR A 251 5.27 7.51 -39.91
C TYR A 251 4.34 7.75 -41.09
N LEU A 252 4.80 7.39 -42.28
CA LEU A 252 4.05 7.42 -43.52
C LEU A 252 3.96 6.01 -44.05
N ASN A 253 2.76 5.55 -44.37
CA ASN A 253 2.55 4.31 -45.09
C ASN A 253 1.61 4.51 -46.27
N SER A 254 1.64 3.56 -47.19
CA SER A 254 0.79 3.57 -48.38
C SER A 254 0.20 2.20 -48.61
N ALA A 255 -0.94 2.16 -49.27
CA ALA A 255 -1.62 0.94 -49.65
C ALA A 255 -2.07 1.06 -51.12
N PRO A 256 -2.36 -0.05 -51.82
CA PRO A 256 -2.88 0.01 -53.18
C PRO A 256 -4.14 0.89 -53.26
N ASP A 257 -4.36 1.61 -54.35
CA ASP A 257 -5.50 2.53 -54.45
C ASP A 257 -6.85 1.85 -54.14
N LYS A 258 -7.72 2.57 -53.43
CA LYS A 258 -9.06 2.10 -52.95
C LYS A 258 -9.03 0.95 -51.94
N SER A 259 -7.89 0.71 -51.31
CA SER A 259 -7.80 -0.21 -50.17
C SER A 259 -8.58 0.30 -48.95
N ASP A 260 -9.00 -0.62 -48.09
CA ASP A 260 -9.68 -0.30 -46.82
C ASP A 260 -8.74 0.56 -45.94
N PRO A 261 -9.18 1.75 -45.47
CA PRO A 261 -8.41 2.59 -44.54
C PRO A 261 -7.87 1.82 -43.31
N LYS A 262 -8.54 0.75 -42.89
CA LYS A 262 -8.09 -0.12 -41.80
C LYS A 262 -6.70 -0.71 -42.05
N LEU A 263 -6.31 -0.99 -43.30
CA LEU A 263 -4.99 -1.55 -43.59
C LEU A 263 -3.86 -0.58 -43.20
N LEU A 264 -4.04 0.72 -43.48
CA LEU A 264 -3.07 1.75 -43.11
C LEU A 264 -3.00 1.93 -41.60
N TRP A 265 -4.13 1.84 -40.91
CA TRP A 265 -4.18 1.90 -39.44
C TRP A 265 -3.52 0.69 -38.77
N GLU A 266 -3.83 -0.53 -39.22
CA GLU A 266 -3.24 -1.75 -38.66
C GLU A 266 -1.72 -1.78 -38.85
N ASP A 267 -1.24 -1.32 -40.00
CA ASP A 267 0.19 -1.19 -40.28
C ASP A 267 0.85 -0.11 -39.40
N ALA A 268 0.19 1.04 -39.18
CA ALA A 268 0.68 2.05 -38.23
C ALA A 268 0.77 1.54 -36.79
N LYS A 269 -0.18 0.72 -36.33
CA LYS A 269 -0.11 0.06 -35.02
C LYS A 269 1.07 -0.91 -34.93
N LYS A 270 1.35 -1.67 -36.00
CA LYS A 270 2.55 -2.54 -36.06
C LYS A 270 3.82 -1.73 -36.00
N GLN A 271 3.91 -0.64 -36.76
CA GLN A 271 5.07 0.25 -36.71
C GLN A 271 5.24 0.87 -35.31
N MET A 272 4.15 1.25 -34.64
CA MET A 272 4.21 1.76 -33.26
C MET A 272 4.85 0.74 -32.31
N GLN A 273 4.50 -0.54 -32.41
CA GLN A 273 5.13 -1.60 -31.61
C GLN A 273 6.62 -1.77 -31.92
N VAL A 274 7.01 -1.63 -33.20
CA VAL A 274 8.43 -1.62 -33.60
C VAL A 274 9.17 -0.45 -32.94
N GLU A 275 8.62 0.75 -32.98
CA GLU A 275 9.25 1.94 -32.36
C GLU A 275 9.30 1.85 -30.83
N VAL A 276 8.27 1.27 -30.17
CA VAL A 276 8.31 0.95 -28.73
C VAL A 276 9.44 -0.04 -28.43
N GLY A 277 9.63 -1.07 -29.25
CA GLY A 277 10.71 -2.04 -29.10
C GLY A 277 12.11 -1.48 -29.37
N LYS A 278 12.22 -0.43 -30.18
CA LYS A 278 13.47 0.31 -30.42
C LYS A 278 13.79 1.34 -29.34
N TRP A 279 12.86 1.67 -28.46
CA TRP A 279 13.08 2.67 -27.41
C TRP A 279 13.94 2.11 -26.28
N PRO A 280 14.94 2.86 -25.77
CA PRO A 280 15.37 4.21 -26.18
C PRO A 280 16.23 4.18 -27.46
N TYR A 281 16.13 5.24 -28.27
CA TYR A 281 16.88 5.32 -29.52
C TYR A 281 18.38 5.60 -29.31
N GLU A 282 19.22 4.99 -30.15
CA GLU A 282 20.68 5.18 -30.11
C GLU A 282 21.19 6.29 -31.05
N PHE A 283 20.37 6.68 -32.02
CA PHE A 283 20.75 7.65 -33.05
C PHE A 283 20.81 9.13 -32.61
N PRO A 284 20.03 9.64 -31.62
CA PRO A 284 20.06 11.07 -31.31
C PRO A 284 21.47 11.53 -30.95
N ALA A 285 21.92 12.62 -31.57
CA ALA A 285 23.26 13.16 -31.38
C ALA A 285 23.39 13.98 -30.09
N SER A 286 22.28 14.42 -29.47
CA SER A 286 22.33 15.18 -28.22
C SER A 286 22.78 14.32 -27.04
N GLU A 287 23.72 14.83 -26.25
CA GLU A 287 24.06 14.23 -24.95
C GLU A 287 22.95 14.41 -23.89
N ASP A 288 22.06 15.41 -24.07
CA ASP A 288 20.89 15.63 -23.22
C ASP A 288 19.85 14.50 -23.34
N PHE A 289 19.87 13.78 -24.47
CA PHE A 289 19.08 12.58 -24.65
C PHE A 289 19.84 11.40 -24.04
N HIS A 290 19.32 10.84 -22.95
CA HIS A 290 19.92 9.65 -22.36
C HIS A 290 19.61 8.45 -23.24
N LYS A 291 20.64 7.84 -23.81
CA LYS A 291 20.59 6.57 -24.55
C LYS A 291 20.49 5.38 -23.60
N SER A 292 20.48 4.15 -24.14
CA SER A 292 20.27 2.94 -23.34
C SER A 292 21.31 2.77 -22.22
N GLU A 293 22.56 3.16 -22.46
CA GLU A 293 23.64 3.07 -21.48
C GLU A 293 23.47 4.03 -20.30
N LYS A 294 22.67 5.10 -20.42
CA LYS A 294 22.38 6.05 -19.31
C LYS A 294 21.05 5.76 -18.61
N ARG A 295 20.59 4.51 -18.68
CA ARG A 295 19.30 4.07 -18.14
C ARG A 295 19.41 2.78 -17.34
N GLY A 296 18.47 2.59 -16.43
CA GLY A 296 18.30 1.39 -15.62
C GLY A 296 16.86 0.89 -15.64
N SER A 297 16.53 0.00 -14.71
CA SER A 297 15.18 -0.55 -14.56
C SER A 297 14.83 -0.80 -13.10
N VAL A 298 13.53 -0.75 -12.80
CA VAL A 298 12.99 -0.96 -11.45
C VAL A 298 11.87 -1.99 -11.52
N SER A 299 11.91 -3.00 -10.65
CA SER A 299 10.91 -4.05 -10.53
C SER A 299 10.43 -4.22 -9.09
N GLY A 300 9.32 -4.91 -8.92
CA GLY A 300 8.78 -5.25 -7.59
C GLY A 300 7.39 -5.86 -7.70
N ARG A 301 6.77 -6.10 -6.55
CA ARG A 301 5.40 -6.59 -6.43
C ARG A 301 4.59 -5.74 -5.45
N LEU A 302 3.54 -5.08 -5.92
CA LEU A 302 2.65 -4.30 -5.08
C LEU A 302 1.53 -5.19 -4.50
N ARG A 303 1.32 -5.10 -3.20
CA ARG A 303 0.23 -5.75 -2.45
C ARG A 303 -0.55 -4.70 -1.69
N VAL A 304 -1.82 -4.99 -1.41
CA VAL A 304 -2.72 -4.11 -0.67
C VAL A 304 -3.14 -4.76 0.63
N VAL A 305 -3.18 -3.99 1.71
CA VAL A 305 -3.72 -4.39 3.02
C VAL A 305 -4.83 -3.45 3.40
N ASP A 306 -6.07 -3.92 3.31
CA ASP A 306 -7.23 -3.25 3.89
C ASP A 306 -7.90 -4.23 4.88
N LYS A 307 -7.64 -4.00 6.17
CA LYS A 307 -8.08 -4.87 7.29
C LYS A 307 -9.59 -5.07 7.37
N TYR A 308 -10.39 -4.22 6.71
CA TYR A 308 -11.85 -4.35 6.67
C TYR A 308 -12.36 -5.08 5.42
N ILE A 309 -11.50 -5.36 4.45
CA ILE A 309 -11.82 -6.14 3.24
C ILE A 309 -11.24 -7.55 3.36
N ASN A 310 -9.94 -7.67 3.64
CA ASN A 310 -9.27 -8.95 3.80
C ASN A 310 -8.16 -8.82 4.86
N LYS A 311 -8.03 -9.84 5.72
CA LYS A 311 -6.94 -9.92 6.70
C LYS A 311 -5.62 -10.37 6.08
N GLU A 312 -5.67 -10.96 4.88
CA GLU A 312 -4.51 -11.32 4.07
C GLU A 312 -4.15 -10.25 3.03
N TYR A 313 -2.95 -10.36 2.47
CA TYR A 313 -2.53 -9.49 1.37
C TYR A 313 -3.40 -9.69 0.12
N ILE A 314 -3.88 -8.58 -0.44
CA ILE A 314 -4.55 -8.55 -1.73
C ILE A 314 -3.50 -8.21 -2.79
N ASN A 315 -3.49 -8.91 -3.93
CA ASN A 315 -2.60 -8.56 -5.03
C ASN A 315 -2.92 -7.15 -5.55
N GLY A 316 -1.90 -6.33 -5.83
CA GLY A 316 -2.05 -5.03 -6.50
C GLY A 316 -2.37 -5.16 -7.99
N ASN A 317 -3.36 -6.00 -8.33
CA ASN A 317 -3.76 -6.28 -9.70
C ASN A 317 -4.06 -4.98 -10.43
N SER A 318 -3.50 -4.83 -11.63
CA SER A 318 -3.78 -3.70 -12.52
C SER A 318 -3.40 -2.33 -11.96
N ALA A 319 -2.61 -2.27 -10.88
CA ALA A 319 -2.13 -1.03 -10.31
C ALA A 319 -1.32 -0.24 -11.33
N PHE A 320 -1.50 1.08 -11.36
CA PHE A 320 -0.55 1.95 -12.05
C PHE A 320 0.59 2.24 -11.10
N VAL A 321 1.79 1.80 -11.47
CA VAL A 321 3.01 1.94 -10.68
C VAL A 321 3.99 2.77 -11.50
N GLY A 322 4.57 3.80 -10.89
CA GLY A 322 5.48 4.68 -11.61
C GLY A 322 6.52 5.40 -10.75
N LEU A 323 7.53 5.92 -11.43
CA LEU A 323 8.61 6.72 -10.89
C LEU A 323 8.43 8.17 -11.31
N ALA A 324 8.56 9.08 -10.36
CA ALA A 324 8.57 10.52 -10.59
C ALA A 324 9.55 11.19 -9.61
N SER A 325 9.80 12.49 -9.78
CA SER A 325 10.56 13.27 -8.79
C SER A 325 9.99 13.05 -7.38
N PRO A 326 10.85 12.93 -6.34
CA PRO A 326 10.37 12.78 -4.96
C PRO A 326 9.48 13.94 -4.52
N GLY A 327 8.44 13.60 -3.75
CA GLY A 327 7.43 14.53 -3.23
C GLY A 327 6.37 13.78 -2.42
N GLU A 328 5.29 14.45 -2.04
CA GLU A 328 4.20 13.88 -1.23
C GLU A 328 3.40 12.78 -1.94
N ALA A 329 2.67 11.95 -1.18
CA ALA A 329 1.78 10.96 -1.77
C ALA A 329 0.78 11.63 -2.73
N GLY A 330 0.66 11.08 -3.94
CA GLY A 330 -0.18 11.65 -5.00
C GLY A 330 0.42 12.87 -5.72
N SER A 331 1.63 13.33 -5.39
CA SER A 331 2.29 14.46 -6.08
C SER A 331 2.61 14.14 -7.53
N TRP A 332 2.83 12.88 -7.89
CA TRP A 332 3.23 12.46 -9.24
C TRP A 332 2.24 12.86 -10.34
N GLN A 333 0.95 13.00 -10.03
CA GLN A 333 -0.05 13.49 -10.99
C GLN A 333 0.08 15.01 -11.26
N ARG A 334 0.77 15.75 -10.39
CA ARG A 334 1.03 17.20 -10.49
C ARG A 334 2.46 17.52 -10.90
N GLU A 335 3.38 16.56 -10.72
CA GLU A 335 4.76 16.69 -11.17
C GLU A 335 4.80 16.94 -12.69
N SER A 336 5.56 17.96 -13.10
CA SER A 336 5.54 18.45 -14.49
C SER A 336 6.90 18.94 -15.00
N LYS A 337 7.90 19.09 -14.13
CA LYS A 337 9.25 19.53 -14.48
C LYS A 337 10.17 18.35 -14.79
N GLY A 338 10.06 17.27 -14.02
CA GLY A 338 10.88 16.07 -14.15
C GLY A 338 10.41 15.10 -15.25
N TYR A 339 11.06 13.94 -15.31
CA TYR A 339 10.60 12.79 -16.10
C TYR A 339 9.74 11.88 -15.25
N GLN A 340 8.81 11.19 -15.89
CA GLN A 340 7.93 10.25 -15.22
C GLN A 340 7.93 8.92 -15.98
N PHE A 341 7.86 7.80 -15.28
CA PHE A 341 7.83 6.46 -15.88
C PHE A 341 6.73 5.67 -15.23
N TRP A 342 5.96 4.88 -15.97
CA TRP A 342 4.88 4.11 -15.37
C TRP A 342 4.54 2.88 -16.20
N VAL A 343 4.04 1.87 -15.50
CA VAL A 343 3.54 0.62 -16.06
C VAL A 343 2.28 0.20 -15.31
N ARG A 344 1.54 -0.72 -15.92
CA ARG A 344 0.44 -1.41 -15.24
C ARG A 344 0.96 -2.73 -14.67
N ALA A 345 0.74 -2.96 -13.38
CA ALA A 345 1.09 -4.21 -12.73
C ALA A 345 0.23 -5.37 -13.25
N ASP A 346 0.78 -6.59 -13.25
CA ASP A 346 0.06 -7.80 -13.63
C ASP A 346 -0.98 -8.23 -12.57
N VAL A 347 -1.63 -9.37 -12.78
CA VAL A 347 -2.66 -9.91 -11.86
C VAL A 347 -2.14 -10.26 -10.46
N ASP A 348 -0.84 -10.47 -10.33
CA ASP A 348 -0.16 -10.75 -9.07
C ASP A 348 0.41 -9.49 -8.40
N GLY A 349 0.27 -8.33 -9.06
CA GLY A 349 0.82 -7.06 -8.64
C GLY A 349 2.30 -6.88 -9.00
N ASN A 350 2.89 -7.76 -9.82
CA ASN A 350 4.27 -7.60 -10.27
C ASN A 350 4.36 -6.49 -11.32
N PHE A 351 5.45 -5.72 -11.28
CA PHE A 351 5.73 -4.68 -12.25
C PHE A 351 7.21 -4.63 -12.61
N VAL A 352 7.51 -4.16 -13.83
CA VAL A 352 8.86 -3.86 -14.30
C VAL A 352 8.83 -2.57 -15.12
N ILE A 353 9.39 -1.49 -14.59
CA ILE A 353 9.59 -0.22 -15.28
C ILE A 353 10.98 -0.26 -15.92
N LYS A 354 11.04 -0.35 -17.25
CA LYS A 354 12.29 -0.42 -18.02
C LYS A 354 12.73 0.97 -18.50
N ASN A 355 14.00 1.08 -18.89
CA ASN A 355 14.56 2.25 -19.58
C ASN A 355 14.43 3.56 -18.78
N VAL A 356 14.49 3.49 -17.46
CA VAL A 356 14.40 4.64 -16.57
C VAL A 356 15.69 5.43 -16.65
N ARG A 357 15.61 6.75 -16.87
CA ARG A 357 16.80 7.63 -16.90
C ARG A 357 17.53 7.58 -15.56
N THR A 358 18.86 7.70 -15.59
CA THR A 358 19.64 7.90 -14.36
C THR A 358 19.12 9.11 -13.59
N GLY A 359 18.91 8.96 -12.29
CA GLY A 359 18.38 10.02 -11.43
C GLY A 359 17.81 9.50 -10.13
N VAL A 360 17.35 10.42 -9.28
CA VAL A 360 16.68 10.10 -8.01
C VAL A 360 15.17 10.26 -8.19
N TYR A 361 14.43 9.21 -7.88
CA TYR A 361 12.98 9.12 -8.02
C TYR A 361 12.34 8.66 -6.71
N ASN A 362 11.02 8.79 -6.58
CA ASN A 362 10.24 7.99 -5.64
C ASN A 362 9.26 7.12 -6.43
N LEU A 363 8.86 5.98 -5.87
CA LEU A 363 7.86 5.10 -6.47
C LEU A 363 6.47 5.47 -5.96
N TYR A 364 5.60 5.82 -6.89
CA TYR A 364 4.19 6.10 -6.67
C TYR A 364 3.34 5.00 -7.26
N ALA A 365 2.18 4.74 -6.64
CA ALA A 365 1.20 3.87 -7.25
C ALA A 365 -0.23 4.22 -6.81
N TRP A 366 -1.19 3.73 -7.59
CA TRP A 366 -2.55 3.55 -7.11
C TRP A 366 -3.12 2.26 -7.68
N VAL A 367 -4.05 1.67 -6.95
CA VAL A 367 -4.61 0.35 -7.25
C VAL A 367 -6.10 0.54 -7.52
N PRO A 368 -6.59 0.25 -8.75
CA PRO A 368 -8.03 0.22 -9.01
C PRO A 368 -8.74 -0.66 -7.97
N GLY A 369 -9.85 -0.18 -7.41
CA GLY A 369 -10.53 -0.82 -6.30
C GLY A 369 -10.16 -0.27 -4.92
N PHE A 370 -9.18 0.63 -4.82
CA PHE A 370 -8.80 1.29 -3.58
C PHE A 370 -8.55 2.79 -3.77
N ILE A 371 -9.12 3.62 -2.90
CA ILE A 371 -8.83 5.06 -2.86
C ILE A 371 -7.40 5.33 -2.38
N GLY A 372 -6.87 6.51 -2.70
CA GLY A 372 -5.62 7.05 -2.18
C GLY A 372 -4.42 6.85 -3.13
N ASP A 373 -3.25 7.24 -2.63
CA ASP A 373 -1.99 7.21 -3.37
C ASP A 373 -0.93 6.49 -2.54
N TYR A 374 -0.35 5.43 -3.09
CA TYR A 374 0.86 4.81 -2.56
C TYR A 374 2.07 5.70 -2.89
N LYS A 375 2.98 5.82 -1.92
CA LYS A 375 4.32 6.39 -2.05
C LYS A 375 5.29 5.49 -1.31
N SER A 376 6.43 5.18 -1.92
CA SER A 376 7.52 4.47 -1.26
C SER A 376 8.13 5.33 -0.13
N SER A 377 8.42 4.70 1.02
CA SER A 377 9.11 5.37 2.12
C SER A 377 10.57 5.71 1.81
N VAL A 378 11.14 5.12 0.77
CA VAL A 378 12.51 5.38 0.30
C VAL A 378 12.52 5.92 -1.12
N ASN A 379 13.47 6.83 -1.38
CA ASN A 379 13.81 7.27 -2.73
C ASN A 379 14.64 6.18 -3.43
N ILE A 380 14.52 6.14 -4.76
CA ILE A 380 15.15 5.15 -5.63
C ILE A 380 16.15 5.89 -6.53
N THR A 381 17.42 5.55 -6.37
CA THR A 381 18.50 6.08 -7.21
C THR A 381 18.76 5.11 -8.36
N VAL A 382 18.35 5.50 -9.56
CA VAL A 382 18.60 4.74 -10.79
C VAL A 382 19.94 5.15 -11.37
N THR A 383 20.80 4.17 -11.66
CA THR A 383 22.12 4.36 -12.25
C THR A 383 22.21 3.63 -13.59
N SER A 384 23.31 3.86 -14.33
CA SER A 384 23.54 3.24 -15.63
C SER A 384 23.53 1.71 -15.54
N GLY A 385 22.71 1.06 -16.38
CA GLY A 385 22.64 -0.40 -16.53
C GLY A 385 22.05 -1.16 -15.33
N ASN A 386 21.66 -0.48 -14.25
CA ASN A 386 21.25 -1.16 -13.04
C ASN A 386 19.83 -1.74 -13.15
N HIS A 387 19.58 -2.80 -12.38
CA HIS A 387 18.26 -3.36 -12.16
C HIS A 387 17.96 -3.37 -10.65
N ILE A 388 16.98 -2.58 -10.23
CA ILE A 388 16.59 -2.46 -8.82
C ILE A 388 15.33 -3.30 -8.61
N ASN A 389 15.41 -4.34 -7.80
CA ASN A 389 14.25 -5.10 -7.36
C ASN A 389 13.83 -4.66 -5.95
N LEU A 390 12.64 -4.07 -5.85
CA LEU A 390 12.09 -3.55 -4.59
C LEU A 390 11.39 -4.62 -3.75
N GLY A 391 11.32 -5.87 -4.22
CA GLY A 391 10.66 -6.97 -3.52
C GLY A 391 9.15 -6.73 -3.39
N ASN A 392 8.57 -7.16 -2.26
CA ASN A 392 7.15 -6.94 -1.95
C ASN A 392 6.94 -5.57 -1.31
N LEU A 393 6.11 -4.76 -1.95
CA LEU A 393 5.66 -3.45 -1.48
C LEU A 393 4.23 -3.58 -0.95
N VAL A 394 3.92 -2.89 0.15
CA VAL A 394 2.60 -2.95 0.79
C VAL A 394 1.95 -1.57 0.77
N TYR A 395 0.80 -1.48 0.12
CA TYR A 395 -0.07 -0.32 0.13
C TYR A 395 -1.16 -0.49 1.19
N ASN A 396 -1.24 0.47 2.12
CA ASN A 396 -2.30 0.57 3.12
C ASN A 396 -3.24 1.72 2.70
N PRO A 397 -4.32 1.45 1.94
CA PRO A 397 -5.25 2.49 1.51
C PRO A 397 -5.91 3.16 2.72
N PRO A 398 -6.24 4.47 2.63
CA PRO A 398 -6.88 5.20 3.72
C PRO A 398 -8.16 4.50 4.21
N ARG A 399 -8.19 4.17 5.50
CA ARG A 399 -9.25 3.37 6.13
C ARG A 399 -9.23 3.54 7.65
N ASP A 400 -10.21 4.25 8.20
CA ASP A 400 -10.32 4.50 9.64
C ASP A 400 -11.33 3.53 10.27
N GLY A 401 -12.41 3.21 9.55
CA GLY A 401 -13.52 2.40 10.06
C GLY A 401 -14.10 1.40 9.07
N PRO A 402 -15.02 0.53 9.53
CA PRO A 402 -15.77 -0.34 8.63
C PRO A 402 -16.67 0.50 7.73
N THR A 403 -16.77 0.11 6.45
CA THR A 403 -17.70 0.72 5.49
C THR A 403 -19.14 0.53 5.98
N LEU A 404 -19.89 1.63 6.06
CA LEU A 404 -21.35 1.59 6.22
C LEU A 404 -22.04 1.45 4.87
N TRP A 405 -21.59 2.25 3.91
CA TRP A 405 -22.03 2.22 2.52
C TRP A 405 -21.01 2.93 1.63
N GLU A 406 -21.09 2.66 0.34
CA GLU A 406 -20.23 3.23 -0.69
C GLU A 406 -21.01 3.46 -1.99
N ILE A 407 -20.54 4.38 -2.83
CA ILE A 407 -21.13 4.76 -4.12
C ILE A 407 -19.97 4.89 -5.13
N GLY A 408 -20.07 4.19 -6.27
CA GLY A 408 -19.03 4.19 -7.32
C GLY A 408 -17.97 3.10 -7.18
N ILE A 409 -16.94 3.16 -8.01
CA ILE A 409 -15.78 2.27 -8.05
C ILE A 409 -14.53 3.16 -7.95
N PRO A 410 -13.62 2.94 -6.99
CA PRO A 410 -12.43 3.79 -6.87
C PRO A 410 -11.39 3.42 -7.95
N ASP A 411 -11.50 4.06 -9.12
CA ASP A 411 -10.62 3.87 -10.27
C ASP A 411 -10.17 5.18 -10.95
N ARG A 412 -10.47 6.31 -10.30
CA ARG A 412 -10.23 7.70 -10.72
C ARG A 412 -11.09 8.16 -11.89
N SER A 413 -12.22 7.50 -12.12
CA SER A 413 -13.13 7.76 -13.25
C SER A 413 -14.56 7.98 -12.76
N ALA A 414 -15.36 8.68 -13.56
CA ALA A 414 -16.80 8.77 -13.36
C ALA A 414 -17.59 7.87 -14.34
N ALA A 415 -16.91 6.94 -15.01
CA ALA A 415 -17.43 6.23 -16.18
C ALA A 415 -18.53 5.21 -15.85
N GLU A 416 -18.59 4.74 -14.61
CA GLU A 416 -19.60 3.84 -14.09
C GLU A 416 -20.91 4.52 -13.71
N PHE A 417 -20.91 5.84 -13.58
CA PHE A 417 -22.10 6.64 -13.23
C PHE A 417 -23.01 6.88 -14.44
N PHE A 418 -24.21 7.41 -14.18
CA PHE A 418 -25.21 7.65 -15.20
C PHE A 418 -24.84 8.81 -16.12
N VAL A 419 -24.41 8.44 -17.33
CA VAL A 419 -24.27 9.35 -18.48
C VAL A 419 -25.61 9.37 -19.25
N PRO A 420 -26.29 10.52 -19.41
CA PRO A 420 -27.56 10.59 -20.11
C PRO A 420 -27.37 10.45 -21.63
N ASP A 421 -28.46 10.24 -22.36
CA ASP A 421 -28.44 10.41 -23.81
C ASP A 421 -28.30 11.90 -24.17
N PRO A 422 -27.59 12.25 -25.26
CA PRO A 422 -27.47 13.64 -25.68
C PRO A 422 -28.79 14.22 -26.16
N ASP A 423 -28.91 15.54 -26.20
CA ASP A 423 -29.98 16.17 -26.98
C ASP A 423 -29.83 15.72 -28.45
N PRO A 424 -30.90 15.17 -29.09
CA PRO A 424 -30.85 14.78 -30.49
C PRO A 424 -30.34 15.87 -31.44
N LYS A 425 -30.51 17.16 -31.11
CA LYS A 425 -29.99 18.30 -31.87
C LYS A 425 -28.46 18.32 -31.93
N TYR A 426 -27.78 17.80 -30.91
CA TYR A 426 -26.33 17.91 -30.71
C TYR A 426 -25.59 16.57 -30.85
N THR A 427 -26.28 15.53 -31.33
CA THR A 427 -25.70 14.19 -31.43
C THR A 427 -24.52 14.15 -32.40
N ASN A 428 -23.36 13.72 -31.92
CA ASN A 428 -22.25 13.25 -32.76
C ASN A 428 -22.40 11.73 -32.94
N ARG A 429 -22.54 11.27 -34.18
CA ARG A 429 -22.89 9.87 -34.46
C ARG A 429 -21.75 8.89 -34.16
N LEU A 430 -20.51 9.37 -34.03
CA LEU A 430 -19.37 8.53 -33.61
C LEU A 430 -19.60 7.93 -32.21
N TYR A 431 -20.30 8.64 -31.33
CA TYR A 431 -20.44 8.28 -29.92
C TYR A 431 -21.81 7.68 -29.55
N VAL A 432 -22.63 7.35 -30.54
CA VAL A 432 -23.91 6.65 -30.32
C VAL A 432 -23.63 5.17 -30.09
N HIS A 433 -24.16 4.58 -29.01
CA HIS A 433 -23.88 3.21 -28.58
C HIS A 433 -22.38 2.90 -28.40
N HIS A 434 -21.59 3.91 -28.04
CA HIS A 434 -20.14 3.81 -27.88
C HIS A 434 -19.75 3.79 -26.39
N PRO A 435 -18.68 3.10 -25.96
CA PRO A 435 -18.20 3.16 -24.57
C PRO A 435 -17.89 4.60 -24.12
N ASP A 436 -17.32 5.41 -25.01
CA ASP A 436 -17.07 6.83 -24.77
C ASP A 436 -18.28 7.74 -25.04
N ARG A 437 -19.52 7.27 -24.81
CA ARG A 437 -20.72 8.09 -25.03
C ARG A 437 -20.75 9.38 -24.19
N PHE A 438 -19.96 9.45 -23.11
CA PHE A 438 -19.72 10.68 -22.35
C PHE A 438 -19.07 11.79 -23.18
N ARG A 439 -18.59 11.48 -24.39
CA ARG A 439 -17.99 12.47 -25.29
C ARG A 439 -18.98 13.29 -26.12
N GLN A 440 -20.28 13.13 -25.88
CA GLN A 440 -21.31 13.91 -26.57
C GLN A 440 -21.38 15.33 -26.02
N TYR A 441 -21.55 16.31 -26.91
CA TYR A 441 -21.73 17.70 -26.51
C TYR A 441 -23.06 17.91 -25.77
N GLY A 442 -23.03 18.77 -24.74
CA GLY A 442 -24.23 19.23 -24.04
C GLY A 442 -24.76 18.27 -22.98
N LEU A 443 -24.06 17.17 -22.69
CA LEU A 443 -24.51 16.22 -21.67
C LEU A 443 -24.68 16.85 -20.29
N TRP A 444 -23.87 17.86 -19.94
CA TRP A 444 -24.03 18.60 -18.69
C TRP A 444 -25.38 19.35 -18.62
N GLU A 445 -25.89 19.89 -19.73
CA GLU A 445 -27.18 20.61 -19.73
C GLU A 445 -28.36 19.65 -19.50
N ARG A 446 -28.22 18.37 -19.85
CA ARG A 446 -29.26 17.35 -19.59
C ARG A 446 -29.59 17.18 -18.12
N TYR A 447 -28.72 17.64 -17.21
CA TYR A 447 -29.02 17.65 -15.78
C TYR A 447 -30.29 18.47 -15.47
N ALA A 448 -30.46 19.64 -16.09
CA ALA A 448 -31.65 20.48 -15.86
C ALA A 448 -32.93 19.86 -16.44
N ASP A 449 -32.83 19.07 -17.51
CA ASP A 449 -33.98 18.36 -18.10
C ASP A 449 -34.47 17.23 -17.20
N LEU A 450 -33.53 16.49 -16.60
CA LEU A 450 -33.82 15.34 -15.75
C LEU A 450 -34.21 15.76 -14.33
N TYR A 451 -33.72 16.91 -13.88
CA TYR A 451 -33.95 17.47 -12.54
C TYR A 451 -34.48 18.91 -12.61
N PRO A 452 -35.69 19.14 -13.18
CA PRO A 452 -36.18 20.49 -13.49
C PRO A 452 -36.67 21.27 -12.26
N ALA A 453 -37.16 20.58 -11.22
CA ALA A 453 -37.79 21.21 -10.04
C ALA A 453 -37.05 20.91 -8.71
N GLY A 454 -36.04 20.04 -8.75
CA GLY A 454 -35.26 19.61 -7.59
C GLY A 454 -33.87 19.16 -8.03
N ASP A 455 -33.06 18.69 -7.10
CA ASP A 455 -31.75 18.11 -7.38
C ASP A 455 -31.75 16.61 -7.09
N LEU A 456 -30.71 15.93 -7.58
CA LEU A 456 -30.51 14.50 -7.42
C LEU A 456 -30.67 14.05 -5.95
N ASN A 457 -31.47 13.01 -5.76
CA ASN A 457 -31.73 12.40 -4.47
C ASN A 457 -31.48 10.89 -4.54
N TYR A 458 -30.39 10.45 -3.92
CA TYR A 458 -29.89 9.08 -3.96
C TYR A 458 -30.16 8.40 -2.60
N THR A 459 -30.81 7.25 -2.58
CA THR A 459 -31.11 6.52 -1.34
C THR A 459 -30.28 5.23 -1.26
N ILE A 460 -29.42 5.13 -0.26
CA ILE A 460 -28.58 3.94 -0.02
C ILE A 460 -29.45 2.69 0.14
N GLY A 461 -29.10 1.63 -0.59
CA GLY A 461 -29.84 0.36 -0.61
C GLY A 461 -31.08 0.34 -1.51
N VAL A 462 -31.44 1.46 -2.14
CA VAL A 462 -32.59 1.57 -3.07
C VAL A 462 -32.15 2.04 -4.45
N SER A 463 -31.37 3.12 -4.51
CA SER A 463 -30.87 3.70 -5.77
C SER A 463 -29.69 2.91 -6.33
N ASP A 464 -29.51 2.94 -7.65
CA ASP A 464 -28.39 2.33 -8.39
C ASP A 464 -27.51 3.44 -8.98
N TYR A 465 -26.25 3.55 -8.57
CA TYR A 465 -25.38 4.65 -9.00
C TYR A 465 -25.14 4.65 -10.53
N ARG A 466 -25.35 3.52 -11.21
CA ARG A 466 -25.21 3.41 -12.67
C ARG A 466 -26.37 4.09 -13.42
N LYS A 467 -27.46 4.40 -12.73
CA LYS A 467 -28.71 4.92 -13.30
C LYS A 467 -29.19 6.21 -12.63
N ASP A 468 -29.03 6.28 -11.32
CA ASP A 468 -29.60 7.32 -10.47
C ASP A 468 -28.55 8.34 -9.99
N TRP A 469 -27.27 8.08 -10.24
CA TRP A 469 -26.18 9.00 -9.94
C TRP A 469 -25.65 9.64 -11.22
N PHE A 470 -25.97 10.90 -11.48
CA PHE A 470 -25.53 11.59 -12.69
C PHE A 470 -24.00 11.73 -12.71
N TYR A 471 -23.37 11.58 -13.89
CA TYR A 471 -21.91 11.49 -13.99
C TYR A 471 -21.13 12.74 -13.50
N ALA A 472 -21.76 13.92 -13.50
CA ALA A 472 -21.16 15.16 -13.05
C ALA A 472 -22.15 16.03 -12.26
N GLN A 473 -21.80 16.45 -11.05
CA GLN A 473 -22.55 17.46 -10.33
C GLN A 473 -22.23 18.84 -10.90
N VAL A 474 -23.15 19.31 -11.75
CA VAL A 474 -23.06 20.57 -12.48
C VAL A 474 -24.10 21.58 -11.99
N THR A 475 -24.03 22.79 -12.49
CA THR A 475 -25.03 23.83 -12.22
C THR A 475 -26.36 23.52 -12.93
N ARG A 476 -27.48 23.99 -12.36
CA ARG A 476 -28.80 23.92 -13.00
C ARG A 476 -29.10 25.25 -13.66
N LYS A 477 -29.34 25.22 -14.97
CA LYS A 477 -29.79 26.37 -15.74
C LYS A 477 -31.21 26.75 -15.35
N ASP A 478 -31.47 28.02 -15.09
CA ASP A 478 -32.82 28.51 -14.84
C ASP A 478 -33.49 29.04 -16.12
N GLY A 479 -34.81 29.27 -16.04
CA GLY A 479 -35.60 29.77 -17.18
C GLY A 479 -35.24 31.18 -17.66
N GLN A 480 -34.33 31.88 -16.97
CA GLN A 480 -33.82 33.21 -17.34
C GLN A 480 -32.40 33.15 -17.92
N GLY A 481 -31.83 31.96 -18.11
CA GLY A 481 -30.50 31.75 -18.69
C GLY A 481 -29.34 31.90 -17.71
N SER A 482 -29.62 32.03 -16.41
CA SER A 482 -28.61 32.02 -15.35
C SER A 482 -28.36 30.59 -14.83
N TYR A 483 -27.24 30.39 -14.15
CA TYR A 483 -26.85 29.08 -13.59
C TYR A 483 -26.91 29.12 -12.07
N GLN A 484 -27.56 28.12 -11.49
CA GLN A 484 -27.74 27.99 -10.05
C GLN A 484 -26.92 26.83 -9.51
N ALA A 485 -26.42 27.01 -8.28
CA ALA A 485 -25.83 25.96 -7.47
C ALA A 485 -26.79 24.76 -7.34
N THR A 486 -26.24 23.54 -7.27
CA THR A 486 -27.02 22.31 -7.12
C THR A 486 -26.68 21.63 -5.80
N THR A 487 -27.69 21.05 -5.15
CA THR A 487 -27.52 20.34 -3.88
C THR A 487 -28.04 18.92 -3.98
N TRP A 488 -27.13 17.98 -4.15
CA TRP A 488 -27.46 16.55 -4.19
C TRP A 488 -27.68 16.01 -2.78
N GLN A 489 -28.55 15.01 -2.66
CA GLN A 489 -28.88 14.38 -1.39
C GLN A 489 -28.49 12.90 -1.42
N ILE A 490 -27.75 12.45 -0.40
CA ILE A 490 -27.57 11.02 -0.10
C ILE A 490 -28.38 10.70 1.14
N ARG A 491 -29.42 9.88 1.00
CA ARG A 491 -30.27 9.40 2.09
C ARG A 491 -29.82 8.02 2.53
N PHE A 492 -29.68 7.83 3.83
CA PHE A 492 -29.27 6.56 4.40
C PHE A 492 -29.82 6.40 5.79
N ARG A 493 -29.97 5.15 6.24
CA ARG A 493 -30.49 4.84 7.57
C ARG A 493 -29.40 4.29 8.46
N LEU A 494 -29.38 4.74 9.71
CA LEU A 494 -28.51 4.21 10.76
C LEU A 494 -29.35 3.61 11.88
N ASP A 495 -29.14 2.32 12.18
CA ASP A 495 -29.84 1.65 13.29
C ASP A 495 -29.43 2.21 14.66
N SER A 496 -28.20 2.71 14.75
CA SER A 496 -27.68 3.45 15.90
C SER A 496 -26.59 4.44 15.47
N VAL A 497 -26.46 5.54 16.22
CA VAL A 497 -25.37 6.50 16.06
C VAL A 497 -24.39 6.30 17.20
N ARG A 498 -23.14 5.96 16.87
CA ARG A 498 -22.04 5.80 17.85
C ARG A 498 -21.52 7.18 18.19
N ARG A 499 -21.46 7.51 19.49
CA ARG A 499 -21.07 8.86 19.94
C ARG A 499 -19.58 9.04 20.20
N ASN A 500 -18.82 7.95 20.12
CA ASN A 500 -17.53 7.86 20.78
C ASN A 500 -16.34 7.95 19.81
N GLY A 501 -16.52 8.54 18.63
CA GLY A 501 -15.46 8.85 17.66
C GLY A 501 -16.07 9.42 16.37
N PRO A 502 -15.30 10.13 15.53
CA PRO A 502 -15.83 10.65 14.28
C PRO A 502 -16.10 9.51 13.30
N TYR A 503 -17.23 9.61 12.60
CA TYR A 503 -17.41 8.87 11.36
C TYR A 503 -16.49 9.50 10.31
N LYS A 504 -16.15 8.77 9.24
CA LYS A 504 -15.37 9.34 8.13
C LYS A 504 -16.16 9.28 6.84
N LEU A 505 -16.33 10.42 6.18
CA LEU A 505 -16.81 10.48 4.80
C LEU A 505 -15.61 10.69 3.87
N ARG A 506 -15.32 9.69 3.05
CA ARG A 506 -14.35 9.77 1.96
C ARG A 506 -15.07 10.26 0.71
N VAL A 507 -14.56 11.33 0.11
CA VAL A 507 -15.05 11.86 -1.17
C VAL A 507 -13.89 11.92 -2.14
N ALA A 508 -13.86 10.99 -3.08
CA ALA A 508 -12.95 10.98 -4.20
C ALA A 508 -13.62 11.63 -5.42
N LEU A 509 -12.94 12.60 -6.03
CA LEU A 509 -13.38 13.27 -7.24
C LEU A 509 -12.46 12.88 -8.41
N ALA A 510 -13.07 12.41 -9.49
CA ALA A 510 -12.39 12.15 -10.74
C ALA A 510 -12.00 13.46 -11.46
N ALA A 511 -12.77 14.53 -11.26
CA ALA A 511 -12.53 15.84 -11.88
C ALA A 511 -13.18 16.98 -11.09
N SER A 512 -12.66 18.21 -11.27
CA SER A 512 -13.27 19.43 -10.74
C SER A 512 -12.95 20.65 -11.60
N HIS A 513 -13.98 21.46 -11.89
CA HIS A 513 -13.84 22.71 -12.60
C HIS A 513 -14.46 23.87 -11.83
N LEU A 514 -13.60 24.80 -11.37
CA LEU A 514 -13.96 26.04 -10.67
C LEU A 514 -15.11 25.85 -9.70
N SER A 515 -14.99 24.85 -8.82
CA SER A 515 -16.07 24.42 -7.95
C SER A 515 -15.68 24.51 -6.50
N GLU A 516 -16.69 24.68 -5.67
CA GLU A 516 -16.57 24.51 -4.22
C GLU A 516 -17.67 23.53 -3.82
N LEU A 517 -17.26 22.38 -3.30
CA LEU A 517 -18.15 21.36 -2.78
C LEU A 517 -18.28 21.57 -1.27
N GLN A 518 -19.49 21.84 -0.82
CA GLN A 518 -19.85 21.93 0.57
C GLN A 518 -20.66 20.70 0.99
N VAL A 519 -20.31 20.13 2.14
CA VAL A 519 -21.01 18.97 2.70
C VAL A 519 -21.75 19.39 3.96
N ARG A 520 -23.04 19.03 4.04
CA ARG A 520 -23.88 19.22 5.22
C ARG A 520 -24.60 17.93 5.57
N PHE A 521 -25.03 17.81 6.82
CA PHE A 521 -25.69 16.62 7.34
C PHE A 521 -27.00 17.04 8.00
N ASN A 522 -28.10 16.40 7.59
CA ASN A 522 -29.48 16.51 8.10
C ASN A 522 -30.15 17.90 8.01
N ASN A 523 -29.40 18.99 8.08
CA ASN A 523 -29.88 20.35 7.88
C ASN A 523 -29.10 21.02 6.73
N PRO A 524 -29.74 21.34 5.59
CA PRO A 524 -29.06 21.94 4.44
C PRO A 524 -28.71 23.42 4.64
N ARG A 525 -29.16 24.05 5.73
CA ARG A 525 -28.99 25.49 6.00
C ARG A 525 -27.93 25.81 7.05
N VAL A 526 -27.19 24.80 7.54
CA VAL A 526 -26.11 25.02 8.52
C VAL A 526 -25.04 25.95 7.93
N GLN A 527 -24.62 26.94 8.73
CA GLN A 527 -23.58 27.92 8.39
C GLN A 527 -22.60 28.08 9.56
N PRO A 528 -21.28 27.90 9.33
CA PRO A 528 -20.66 27.45 8.07
C PRO A 528 -21.06 26.01 7.71
N ALA A 529 -20.83 25.58 6.46
CA ALA A 529 -20.98 24.17 6.09
C ALA A 529 -20.06 23.29 6.95
N HIS A 530 -20.46 22.04 7.22
CA HIS A 530 -19.63 21.12 8.01
C HIS A 530 -18.28 20.82 7.35
N PHE A 531 -18.24 20.83 6.01
CA PHE A 531 -17.00 20.77 5.25
C PHE A 531 -17.14 21.63 3.99
N THR A 532 -16.04 22.25 3.57
CA THR A 532 -15.92 22.90 2.26
C THR A 532 -14.55 22.58 1.67
N THR A 533 -14.51 22.28 0.37
CA THR A 533 -13.24 22.14 -0.37
C THR A 533 -12.56 23.48 -0.59
N GLY A 534 -13.25 24.61 -0.37
CA GLY A 534 -12.90 25.88 -1.00
C GLY A 534 -12.94 25.77 -2.54
N LEU A 535 -12.39 26.77 -3.23
CA LEU A 535 -12.30 26.75 -4.69
C LEU A 535 -11.24 25.73 -5.13
N ILE A 536 -11.68 24.68 -5.80
CA ILE A 536 -10.84 23.64 -6.38
C ILE A 536 -11.02 23.52 -7.90
N GLY A 537 -10.10 22.79 -8.53
CA GLY A 537 -10.20 22.44 -9.93
C GLY A 537 -9.57 23.46 -10.88
N ARG A 538 -10.16 23.58 -12.08
CA ARG A 538 -9.70 24.30 -13.30
C ARG A 538 -9.29 23.35 -14.44
N ASP A 539 -9.67 22.08 -14.37
CA ASP A 539 -9.35 21.10 -15.40
C ASP A 539 -10.10 21.31 -16.74
N ASN A 540 -11.32 21.85 -16.65
CA ASN A 540 -12.29 21.98 -17.74
C ASN A 540 -12.76 20.62 -18.29
N SER A 541 -12.68 19.55 -17.52
CA SER A 541 -13.00 18.20 -18.01
C SER A 541 -14.46 18.07 -18.45
N ILE A 542 -15.39 18.71 -17.74
CA ILE A 542 -16.82 18.75 -18.09
C ILE A 542 -17.03 19.39 -19.47
N ALA A 543 -16.47 20.58 -19.70
CA ALA A 543 -16.58 21.30 -20.97
C ALA A 543 -15.84 20.59 -22.12
N ARG A 544 -14.87 19.74 -21.79
CA ARG A 544 -14.00 19.05 -22.74
C ARG A 544 -14.35 17.58 -22.90
N HIS A 545 -15.61 17.21 -22.63
CA HIS A 545 -16.11 15.85 -22.92
C HIS A 545 -15.33 14.75 -22.19
N GLY A 546 -14.77 15.07 -21.02
CA GLY A 546 -14.04 14.13 -20.18
C GLY A 546 -14.96 13.35 -19.24
N ILE A 547 -14.44 12.27 -18.70
CA ILE A 547 -15.06 11.51 -17.60
C ILE A 547 -14.14 11.42 -16.36
N HIS A 548 -12.98 12.06 -16.46
CA HIS A 548 -12.00 12.27 -15.40
C HIS A 548 -11.07 13.43 -15.79
N GLY A 549 -10.33 13.93 -14.82
CA GLY A 549 -9.37 15.02 -14.91
C GLY A 549 -8.30 14.88 -13.81
N LEU A 550 -8.04 15.96 -13.07
CA LEU A 550 -7.17 15.89 -11.90
C LEU A 550 -7.91 15.23 -10.73
N TYR A 551 -7.28 14.24 -10.10
CA TYR A 551 -7.87 13.49 -9.00
C TYR A 551 -7.73 14.22 -7.66
N TRP A 552 -8.80 14.17 -6.87
CA TRP A 552 -8.86 14.74 -5.53
C TRP A 552 -9.44 13.73 -4.55
N LEU A 553 -8.84 13.61 -3.36
CA LEU A 553 -9.38 12.79 -2.28
C LEU A 553 -9.53 13.64 -1.03
N PHE A 554 -10.77 13.76 -0.55
CA PHE A 554 -11.09 14.43 0.70
C PHE A 554 -11.50 13.39 1.74
N SER A 555 -10.99 13.55 2.95
CA SER A 555 -11.32 12.71 4.11
C SER A 555 -11.94 13.60 5.18
N ILE A 556 -13.26 13.53 5.29
CA ILE A 556 -14.05 14.44 6.11
C ILE A 556 -14.38 13.74 7.43
N ASP A 557 -13.96 14.33 8.54
CA ASP A 557 -14.45 13.94 9.87
C ASP A 557 -15.91 14.34 10.03
N VAL A 558 -16.74 13.38 10.41
CA VAL A 558 -18.19 13.55 10.58
C VAL A 558 -18.53 13.35 12.04
N GLU A 559 -18.94 14.42 12.71
CA GLU A 559 -19.35 14.34 14.11
C GLU A 559 -20.62 13.51 14.27
N SER A 560 -20.66 12.70 15.33
CA SER A 560 -21.85 11.92 15.67
C SER A 560 -23.07 12.80 15.96
N SER A 561 -22.87 14.04 16.40
CA SER A 561 -23.91 15.05 16.66
C SER A 561 -24.66 15.47 15.39
N TRP A 562 -24.02 15.34 14.22
CA TRP A 562 -24.63 15.68 12.93
C TRP A 562 -25.54 14.57 12.41
N LEU A 563 -25.50 13.38 13.02
CA LEU A 563 -26.22 12.18 12.60
C LEU A 563 -27.37 11.85 13.56
N LEU A 564 -28.42 11.22 13.01
CA LEU A 564 -29.62 10.80 13.70
C LEU A 564 -29.73 9.27 13.71
N LYS A 565 -30.32 8.70 14.77
CA LYS A 565 -30.81 7.32 14.71
C LYS A 565 -32.01 7.29 13.76
N GLY A 566 -32.02 6.36 12.80
CA GLY A 566 -33.01 6.33 11.73
C GLY A 566 -32.49 7.04 10.48
N ASP A 567 -33.35 7.82 9.83
CA ASP A 567 -33.06 8.40 8.52
C ASP A 567 -32.12 9.60 8.62
N ASN A 568 -31.11 9.62 7.77
CA ASN A 568 -30.12 10.67 7.64
C ASN A 568 -30.05 11.15 6.19
N ILE A 569 -29.60 12.38 6.00
CA ILE A 569 -29.36 12.99 4.70
C ILE A 569 -28.01 13.69 4.70
N ILE A 570 -27.14 13.35 3.75
CA ILE A 570 -25.97 14.16 3.39
C ILE A 570 -26.37 15.08 2.24
N PHE A 571 -26.13 16.37 2.38
CA PHE A 571 -26.28 17.36 1.32
C PHE A 571 -24.91 17.68 0.74
N LEU A 572 -24.73 17.40 -0.54
CA LEU A 572 -23.55 17.76 -1.32
C LEU A 572 -23.91 18.98 -2.17
N THR A 573 -23.51 20.17 -1.74
CA THR A 573 -23.78 21.43 -2.44
C THR A 573 -22.55 21.87 -3.22
N GLN A 574 -22.64 21.86 -4.55
CA GLN A 574 -21.74 22.64 -5.38
C GLN A 574 -22.26 24.08 -5.37
N THR A 575 -21.51 25.03 -4.82
CA THR A 575 -22.03 26.38 -4.53
C THR A 575 -21.83 27.41 -5.65
N ARG A 576 -21.06 27.07 -6.70
CA ARG A 576 -20.63 28.05 -7.71
C ARG A 576 -21.47 27.94 -8.98
N GLY A 577 -22.24 28.99 -9.25
CA GLY A 577 -23.18 29.09 -10.38
C GLY A 577 -22.77 30.05 -11.50
N GLN A 578 -21.47 30.30 -11.75
CA GLN A 578 -21.07 31.30 -12.75
C GLN A 578 -21.12 30.81 -14.20
N SER A 579 -21.12 29.48 -14.41
CA SER A 579 -20.96 28.83 -15.70
C SER A 579 -21.66 27.46 -15.70
N PRO A 580 -22.11 26.95 -16.86
CA PRO A 580 -22.63 25.59 -16.99
C PRO A 580 -21.61 24.51 -16.59
N PHE A 581 -20.32 24.84 -16.65
CA PHE A 581 -19.23 23.91 -16.42
C PHE A 581 -18.72 23.89 -14.99
N ASN A 582 -19.21 24.80 -14.13
CA ASN A 582 -18.88 24.73 -12.71
C ASN A 582 -19.46 23.43 -12.17
N GLY A 583 -18.59 22.46 -11.91
CA GLY A 583 -19.01 21.18 -11.37
C GLY A 583 -17.86 20.29 -10.94
N VAL A 584 -18.25 19.15 -10.37
CA VAL A 584 -17.36 18.06 -9.98
C VAL A 584 -17.82 16.76 -10.60
N MET A 585 -16.89 15.86 -10.92
CA MET A 585 -17.18 14.47 -11.23
C MET A 585 -16.71 13.62 -10.06
N TYR A 586 -17.59 12.78 -9.54
CA TYR A 586 -17.25 11.85 -8.48
C TYR A 586 -16.50 10.66 -9.06
N ASP A 587 -15.55 10.12 -8.31
CA ASP A 587 -14.97 8.80 -8.54
C ASP A 587 -15.63 7.81 -7.58
N TYR A 588 -15.53 8.11 -6.28
CA TYR A 588 -16.00 7.20 -5.25
C TYR A 588 -16.35 7.94 -3.97
N ILE A 589 -17.46 7.57 -3.34
CA ILE A 589 -17.86 8.09 -2.03
C ILE A 589 -18.02 6.93 -1.07
N ARG A 590 -17.45 7.05 0.13
CA ARG A 590 -17.59 6.03 1.17
C ARG A 590 -17.83 6.66 2.52
N MET A 591 -18.82 6.14 3.24
CA MET A 591 -19.04 6.46 4.63
C MET A 591 -18.53 5.32 5.51
N GLU A 592 -17.66 5.65 6.47
CA GLU A 592 -17.07 4.73 7.43
C GLU A 592 -17.66 5.04 8.82
N ALA A 593 -18.05 4.00 9.55
CA ALA A 593 -18.40 4.16 10.97
C ALA A 593 -17.16 4.53 11.78
N PRO A 594 -17.29 5.13 12.97
CA PRO A 594 -16.17 5.25 13.87
C PRO A 594 -15.63 3.85 14.09
N ALA A 595 -14.32 3.73 13.96
CA ALA A 595 -13.55 2.66 14.53
C ALA A 595 -14.10 2.50 15.96
N GLY A 596 -14.74 1.35 16.26
CA GLY A 596 -15.68 1.28 17.40
C GLY A 596 -15.00 1.79 18.66
N THR A 597 -15.67 2.40 19.63
CA THR A 597 -14.95 3.03 20.74
C THR A 597 -15.51 2.56 22.06
N VAL A 598 -14.69 2.56 23.10
CA VAL A 598 -15.12 2.22 24.46
C VAL A 598 -15.12 3.52 25.24
N VAL A 599 -16.28 3.90 25.78
CA VAL A 599 -16.35 4.99 26.75
C VAL A 599 -16.28 4.35 28.13
N LEU A 600 -15.28 4.76 28.91
CA LEU A 600 -15.14 4.41 30.30
C LEU A 600 -15.53 5.65 31.10
N ASP A 601 -16.68 5.61 31.74
CA ASP A 601 -17.24 6.73 32.50
C ASP A 601 -17.49 6.26 33.93
N ASN A 602 -16.86 6.94 34.89
CA ASN A 602 -17.00 6.62 36.31
C ASN A 602 -17.84 7.65 37.09
N GLY A 603 -18.47 8.62 36.41
CA GLY A 603 -19.30 9.66 37.02
C GLY A 603 -18.54 10.90 37.52
N ILE A 604 -17.21 10.93 37.42
CA ILE A 604 -16.35 12.10 37.67
C ILE A 604 -15.55 12.43 36.41
N VAL A 605 -14.91 11.43 35.79
CA VAL A 605 -14.14 11.59 34.55
C VAL A 605 -14.57 10.56 33.52
N GLN A 606 -14.80 11.04 32.29
CA GLN A 606 -15.19 10.24 31.12
C GLN A 606 -14.01 10.10 30.17
N LEU A 607 -13.56 8.86 29.94
CA LEU A 607 -12.50 8.50 29.00
C LEU A 607 -13.11 7.91 27.72
N THR A 608 -12.63 8.36 26.57
CA THR A 608 -13.01 7.80 25.27
C THR A 608 -11.81 7.09 24.66
N LEU A 609 -11.93 5.79 24.36
CA LEU A 609 -10.88 4.96 23.76
C LEU A 609 -11.27 4.53 22.35
N SER A 610 -10.36 4.65 21.37
CA SER A 610 -10.57 4.12 20.02
C SER A 610 -10.51 2.58 19.98
N LYS A 611 -11.25 1.91 19.10
CA LYS A 611 -11.01 0.51 18.67
C LYS A 611 -10.68 0.55 17.20
N PRO A 612 -9.83 -0.34 16.68
CA PRO A 612 -9.20 -1.42 17.42
C PRO A 612 -7.98 -0.98 18.25
N GLU A 613 -7.54 0.27 18.11
CA GLU A 613 -6.22 0.73 18.56
C GLU A 613 -6.08 0.92 20.09
N GLY A 614 -7.18 1.13 20.81
CA GLY A 614 -7.16 1.36 22.26
C GLY A 614 -6.65 2.74 22.67
N SER A 615 -6.48 3.68 21.74
CA SER A 615 -5.89 5.00 22.00
C SER A 615 -6.86 5.91 22.77
N LEU A 616 -6.38 6.64 23.77
CA LEU A 616 -7.17 7.62 24.52
C LEU A 616 -7.42 8.87 23.68
N THR A 617 -8.67 9.08 23.25
CA THR A 617 -9.09 10.15 22.34
C THR A 617 -9.91 11.24 23.02
N GLY A 618 -10.20 11.14 24.31
CA GLY A 618 -10.89 12.20 25.06
C GLY A 618 -10.95 11.93 26.56
N VAL A 619 -10.85 12.99 27.35
CA VAL A 619 -10.99 13.01 28.82
C VAL A 619 -11.89 14.18 29.20
N LYS A 620 -13.01 13.91 29.89
CA LYS A 620 -14.02 14.92 30.24
C LYS A 620 -14.35 14.87 31.74
N ASP A 621 -14.31 16.01 32.42
CA ASP A 621 -14.74 16.18 33.81
C ASP A 621 -15.97 17.11 33.85
N HIS A 622 -16.92 16.90 34.76
CA HIS A 622 -18.25 17.51 34.77
C HIS A 622 -18.30 19.01 35.17
N GLY A 623 -17.39 19.82 34.63
CA GLY A 623 -17.36 21.29 34.77
C GLY A 623 -16.45 22.03 33.78
N LEU A 624 -15.62 21.35 32.99
CA LEU A 624 -14.70 21.92 31.99
C LEU A 624 -14.59 20.99 30.77
N ASP A 625 -14.82 21.51 29.56
CA ASP A 625 -14.64 20.76 28.32
C ASP A 625 -13.14 20.65 27.95
N ASN A 626 -12.68 19.44 27.61
CA ASN A 626 -11.33 19.13 27.08
C ASN A 626 -10.14 19.61 27.93
N ILE A 627 -9.77 18.80 28.93
CA ILE A 627 -8.60 19.03 29.81
C ILE A 627 -7.24 18.87 29.07
N MET A 628 -7.23 18.37 27.84
CA MET A 628 -6.01 18.06 27.09
C MET A 628 -5.21 19.27 26.57
N GLU A 629 -5.56 20.53 26.89
CA GLU A 629 -4.78 21.70 26.45
C GLU A 629 -3.74 22.21 27.46
N VAL A 630 -3.56 21.57 28.62
CA VAL A 630 -2.50 22.00 29.57
C VAL A 630 -1.75 20.79 30.14
N MET A 631 -0.42 20.89 30.08
CA MET A 631 0.61 20.15 30.81
C MET A 631 1.23 18.94 30.11
N GLU A 632 2.22 19.26 29.26
CA GLU A 632 3.55 18.66 29.39
C GLU A 632 3.99 18.70 30.87
N LYS A 633 4.08 17.54 31.52
CA LYS A 633 5.16 17.21 32.48
C LYS A 633 5.03 15.76 32.96
N GLU A 634 6.20 15.19 33.15
CA GLU A 634 6.49 13.84 33.61
C GLU A 634 5.78 13.51 34.94
N ASP A 635 5.63 12.21 35.21
CA ASP A 635 4.98 11.60 36.38
C ASP A 635 3.45 11.57 36.41
N PHE A 636 2.83 10.68 35.61
CA PHE A 636 1.64 9.91 36.01
C PHE A 636 1.41 8.74 35.03
N ARG A 637 2.23 7.67 35.13
CA ARG A 637 2.00 6.39 34.40
C ARG A 637 2.02 5.13 35.30
N GLY A 638 1.94 5.32 36.62
CA GLY A 638 2.05 4.23 37.60
C GLY A 638 0.76 3.86 38.35
N ALA A 639 -0.34 4.57 38.17
CA ALA A 639 -1.55 4.31 38.93
C ALA A 639 -2.80 4.66 38.11
N ILE A 640 -3.36 3.65 37.43
CA ILE A 640 -4.79 3.34 37.24
C ILE A 640 -4.78 2.06 36.38
N LEU A 641 -4.60 0.92 37.03
CA LEU A 641 -4.85 -0.41 36.48
C LEU A 641 -5.28 -1.34 37.61
N THR A 642 -6.21 -0.88 38.45
CA THR A 642 -7.01 -1.75 39.30
C THR A 642 -8.43 -1.18 39.38
N SER A 643 -9.39 -2.06 39.12
CA SER A 643 -10.85 -1.88 39.10
C SER A 643 -11.45 -1.43 37.75
N PHE A 644 -12.07 -2.38 37.05
CA PHE A 644 -13.51 -2.43 36.73
C PHE A 644 -13.81 -3.78 36.07
N ALA A 645 -14.36 -4.71 36.85
CA ALA A 645 -15.06 -5.87 36.34
C ALA A 645 -16.41 -5.40 35.75
N SER A 646 -16.71 -5.69 34.48
CA SER A 646 -18.09 -5.87 34.03
C SER A 646 -18.23 -6.86 32.85
N SER A 647 -19.04 -7.88 33.14
CA SER A 647 -19.82 -8.85 32.34
C SER A 647 -19.29 -9.63 31.13
N ASP A 648 -18.09 -9.41 30.60
CA ASP A 648 -17.43 -10.39 29.69
C ASP A 648 -16.01 -10.69 30.16
N ASP A 649 -15.85 -10.83 31.49
CA ASP A 649 -14.56 -11.06 32.11
C ASP A 649 -14.06 -12.47 31.71
N LEU A 650 -13.11 -12.53 30.77
CA LEU A 650 -12.48 -13.79 30.36
C LEU A 650 -11.59 -14.39 31.48
N ARG A 651 -11.53 -13.72 32.63
CA ARG A 651 -10.70 -14.02 33.79
C ARG A 651 -11.61 -14.36 34.98
N PRO A 652 -11.42 -15.49 35.67
CA PRO A 652 -12.12 -15.73 36.92
C PRO A 652 -11.71 -14.70 37.98
N ALA A 653 -12.67 -14.23 38.78
CA ALA A 653 -12.45 -13.26 39.85
C ALA A 653 -11.49 -13.82 40.91
N ALA A 654 -10.43 -13.07 41.24
CA ALA A 654 -9.48 -13.45 42.28
C ALA A 654 -10.16 -13.49 43.66
N THR A 655 -9.96 -14.57 44.41
CA THR A 655 -10.30 -14.61 45.85
C THR A 655 -9.34 -13.71 46.63
N ASP A 656 -9.79 -13.13 47.74
CA ASP A 656 -9.08 -12.09 48.53
C ASP A 656 -7.77 -12.56 49.23
N GLY A 657 -7.26 -13.75 48.87
CA GLY A 657 -5.99 -14.32 49.35
C GLY A 657 -4.78 -13.85 48.54
N GLY A 658 -3.61 -13.79 49.19
CA GLY A 658 -2.32 -13.60 48.49
C GLY A 658 -1.83 -14.87 47.78
N VAL A 659 -0.67 -14.81 47.13
CA VAL A 659 -0.04 -16.00 46.53
C VAL A 659 0.37 -16.99 47.63
N THR A 660 0.06 -18.27 47.45
CA THR A 660 0.37 -19.33 48.41
C THR A 660 1.22 -20.44 47.79
N VAL A 661 2.04 -21.06 48.63
CA VAL A 661 2.84 -22.24 48.31
C VAL A 661 2.52 -23.32 49.33
N HIS A 662 2.06 -24.48 48.86
CA HIS A 662 1.82 -25.66 49.68
C HIS A 662 2.78 -26.77 49.26
N VAL A 663 3.60 -27.21 50.20
CA VAL A 663 4.62 -28.25 49.97
C VAL A 663 4.14 -29.55 50.61
N GLU A 664 3.87 -30.54 49.77
CA GLU A 664 3.54 -31.91 50.17
C GLU A 664 4.70 -32.86 49.84
N ARG A 665 4.60 -34.11 50.29
CA ARG A 665 5.65 -35.11 50.09
C ARG A 665 5.94 -35.36 48.61
N GLU A 666 4.90 -35.42 47.77
CA GLU A 666 5.01 -35.76 46.34
C GLU A 666 4.75 -34.56 45.42
N TYR A 667 4.22 -33.45 45.95
CA TYR A 667 3.78 -32.30 45.16
C TYR A 667 4.11 -30.95 45.80
N VAL A 668 4.25 -29.93 44.95
CA VAL A 668 4.31 -28.52 45.33
C VAL A 668 3.19 -27.80 44.58
N VAL A 669 2.33 -27.11 45.30
CA VAL A 669 1.17 -26.40 44.74
C VAL A 669 1.35 -24.90 44.93
N LEU A 670 1.34 -24.15 43.83
CA LEU A 670 1.29 -22.69 43.82
C LEU A 670 -0.13 -22.25 43.46
N ASP A 671 -0.69 -21.32 44.23
CA ASP A 671 -2.05 -20.82 44.01
C ASP A 671 -2.14 -19.30 44.22
N ASN A 672 -2.72 -18.59 43.27
CA ASN A 672 -2.98 -17.15 43.34
C ASN A 672 -4.47 -16.77 43.30
N GLY A 673 -5.36 -17.75 43.48
CA GLY A 673 -6.82 -17.60 43.42
C GLY A 673 -7.41 -17.57 42.02
N ILE A 674 -6.58 -17.59 40.97
CA ILE A 674 -7.00 -17.60 39.55
C ILE A 674 -6.53 -18.88 38.87
N VAL A 675 -5.23 -19.19 39.00
CA VAL A 675 -4.58 -20.39 38.47
C VAL A 675 -3.92 -21.13 39.63
N GLN A 676 -4.11 -22.45 39.66
CA GLN A 676 -3.37 -23.32 40.56
C GLN A 676 -2.44 -24.23 39.74
N LEU A 677 -1.15 -24.18 40.09
CA LEU A 677 -0.07 -24.93 39.44
C LEU A 677 0.39 -26.04 40.38
N THR A 678 0.37 -27.29 39.92
CA THR A 678 0.88 -28.46 40.67
C THR A 678 2.14 -28.99 40.00
N LEU A 679 3.20 -29.10 40.79
CA LEU A 679 4.53 -29.54 40.38
C LEU A 679 4.91 -30.80 41.16
N SER A 680 5.58 -31.77 40.53
CA SER A 680 6.11 -32.93 41.26
C SER A 680 7.25 -32.53 42.20
N ASN A 681 7.33 -33.14 43.38
CA ASN A 681 8.36 -32.89 44.38
C ASN A 681 9.29 -34.10 44.53
N PRO A 682 10.63 -33.98 44.35
CA PRO A 682 11.39 -32.80 43.90
C PRO A 682 11.52 -32.73 42.35
N GLY A 683 10.79 -33.57 41.61
CA GLY A 683 11.00 -33.71 40.17
C GLY A 683 10.78 -32.44 39.35
N GLY A 684 9.91 -31.53 39.79
CA GLY A 684 9.61 -30.25 39.12
C GLY A 684 8.95 -30.42 37.75
N PHE A 685 8.14 -31.47 37.54
CA PHE A 685 7.28 -31.61 36.37
C PHE A 685 5.93 -30.95 36.62
N VAL A 686 5.36 -30.30 35.62
CA VAL A 686 4.00 -29.76 35.71
C VAL A 686 3.01 -30.91 35.59
N THR A 687 2.52 -31.39 36.73
CA THR A 687 1.57 -32.51 36.80
C THR A 687 0.14 -32.02 36.67
N GLY A 688 -0.14 -30.75 37.00
CA GLY A 688 -1.43 -30.14 36.77
C GLY A 688 -1.46 -28.61 36.72
N VAL A 689 -2.41 -28.10 35.94
CA VAL A 689 -2.79 -26.68 35.90
C VAL A 689 -4.31 -26.62 35.98
N LYS A 690 -4.83 -26.13 37.09
CA LYS A 690 -6.28 -26.00 37.32
C LYS A 690 -6.73 -24.58 37.01
N TYR A 691 -7.74 -24.45 36.17
CA TYR A 691 -8.23 -23.16 35.68
C TYR A 691 -9.68 -23.23 35.17
N HIS A 692 -10.51 -22.24 35.54
CA HIS A 692 -11.87 -22.00 35.00
C HIS A 692 -12.69 -23.29 34.68
N GLY A 693 -12.99 -24.08 35.72
CA GLY A 693 -13.81 -25.29 35.60
C GLY A 693 -13.11 -26.52 35.03
N LEU A 694 -11.86 -26.40 34.56
CA LEU A 694 -10.99 -27.54 34.31
C LEU A 694 -10.24 -27.91 35.59
N ASP A 695 -10.44 -29.15 36.03
CA ASP A 695 -9.69 -29.79 37.10
C ASP A 695 -8.20 -29.90 36.76
N ASN A 696 -7.89 -30.18 35.50
CA ASN A 696 -6.55 -30.13 34.96
C ASN A 696 -6.57 -29.84 33.45
N VAL A 697 -5.76 -28.87 33.00
CA VAL A 697 -5.53 -28.54 31.59
C VAL A 697 -4.60 -29.55 30.91
N MET A 698 -3.74 -30.20 31.69
CA MET A 698 -2.72 -31.14 31.21
C MET A 698 -3.27 -32.54 30.90
N GLU A 699 -2.68 -33.26 29.95
CA GLU A 699 -3.13 -34.58 29.52
C GLU A 699 -3.07 -35.62 30.66
N VAL A 700 -4.22 -35.89 31.28
CA VAL A 700 -4.32 -36.73 32.48
C VAL A 700 -4.01 -38.20 32.20
N ASN A 701 -4.19 -38.68 30.96
CA ASN A 701 -3.88 -40.06 30.58
C ASN A 701 -2.37 -40.29 30.36
N ASN A 702 -1.58 -39.23 30.28
CA ASN A 702 -0.14 -39.35 30.31
C ASN A 702 0.35 -39.58 31.75
N ARG A 703 1.48 -40.29 31.87
CA ARG A 703 2.28 -40.28 33.11
C ARG A 703 2.59 -38.83 33.48
N GLU A 704 2.68 -38.54 34.78
CA GLU A 704 2.81 -37.16 35.27
C GLU A 704 4.07 -36.45 34.77
N ASP A 705 5.16 -37.20 34.59
CA ASP A 705 6.41 -36.74 34.00
C ASP A 705 6.31 -36.46 32.49
N ASN A 706 5.17 -36.76 31.86
CA ASN A 706 4.90 -36.60 30.43
C ASN A 706 3.72 -35.66 30.17
N ARG A 707 3.45 -34.73 31.09
CA ARG A 707 2.42 -33.69 30.98
C ARG A 707 3.03 -32.34 30.59
N GLY A 708 3.62 -31.63 31.54
CA GLY A 708 4.48 -30.47 31.26
C GLY A 708 5.87 -30.67 31.82
N TYR A 709 6.89 -30.49 30.99
CA TYR A 709 8.26 -30.79 31.37
C TYR A 709 9.26 -29.96 30.57
N TRP A 710 10.41 -29.72 31.18
CA TRP A 710 11.60 -29.28 30.47
C TRP A 710 12.35 -30.52 29.96
N ASP A 711 12.73 -30.50 28.69
CA ASP A 711 13.56 -31.53 28.08
C ASP A 711 14.75 -30.93 27.35
N LEU A 712 15.71 -31.79 27.08
CA LEU A 712 16.84 -31.49 26.22
C LEU A 712 17.26 -32.72 25.41
N VAL A 713 17.93 -32.47 24.30
CA VAL A 713 18.65 -33.48 23.53
C VAL A 713 20.12 -33.12 23.56
N TRP A 714 20.98 -34.05 23.97
CA TRP A 714 22.41 -33.79 24.08
C TRP A 714 23.25 -34.98 23.65
N ASN A 715 24.54 -34.79 23.41
CA ASN A 715 25.46 -35.88 23.17
C ASN A 715 26.88 -35.55 23.69
N PRO A 716 27.64 -36.56 24.13
CA PRO A 716 29.07 -36.39 24.39
C PRO A 716 29.82 -36.11 23.08
N SER A 717 31.06 -35.61 23.19
CA SER A 717 31.85 -35.16 22.03
C SER A 717 32.24 -36.29 21.07
N ASP A 718 32.22 -37.54 21.51
CA ASP A 718 32.56 -38.75 20.75
C ASP A 718 31.34 -39.48 20.15
N ARG A 719 30.13 -38.99 20.38
CA ARG A 719 28.88 -39.62 19.92
C ARG A 719 28.09 -38.66 19.03
N HIS A 720 27.65 -39.14 17.87
CA HIS A 720 26.86 -38.34 16.91
C HIS A 720 25.34 -38.45 17.10
N SER A 721 24.84 -39.46 17.81
CA SER A 721 23.40 -39.62 18.07
C SER A 721 23.00 -38.86 19.35
N GLY A 722 21.95 -38.03 19.27
CA GLY A 722 21.40 -37.33 20.44
C GLY A 722 20.75 -38.26 21.47
N ILE A 723 20.90 -37.90 22.74
CA ILE A 723 20.31 -38.51 23.94
C ILE A 723 19.20 -37.58 24.41
N PHE A 724 17.95 -38.06 24.37
CA PHE A 724 16.80 -37.33 24.89
C PHE A 724 16.70 -37.50 26.41
N GLN A 725 16.61 -36.39 27.14
CA GLN A 725 16.49 -36.37 28.59
C GLN A 725 15.39 -35.39 29.03
N LYS A 726 14.48 -35.88 29.87
CA LYS A 726 13.62 -34.99 30.66
C LYS A 726 14.36 -34.57 31.91
N ILE A 727 14.27 -33.28 32.25
CA ILE A 727 15.01 -32.72 33.38
C ILE A 727 14.22 -33.02 34.65
N HIS A 728 14.75 -33.91 35.49
CA HIS A 728 14.18 -34.32 36.77
C HIS A 728 14.97 -33.66 37.90
N GLY A 729 14.31 -32.84 38.74
CA GLY A 729 14.93 -32.25 39.93
C GLY A 729 15.12 -33.28 41.06
N THR A 730 16.21 -33.18 41.79
CA THR A 730 16.51 -33.99 42.99
C THR A 730 16.39 -33.17 44.28
N GLU A 731 16.38 -31.85 44.16
CA GLU A 731 16.24 -30.89 45.26
C GLU A 731 15.10 -29.90 44.96
N PHE A 732 14.37 -29.49 46.00
CA PHE A 732 13.32 -28.49 45.93
C PHE A 732 13.58 -27.36 46.93
N ASP A 733 13.27 -26.12 46.54
CA ASP A 733 13.33 -24.96 47.43
C ASP A 733 12.25 -23.92 47.13
N VAL A 734 11.81 -23.17 48.15
CA VAL A 734 10.96 -21.99 48.02
C VAL A 734 11.85 -20.76 48.12
N VAL A 735 12.10 -20.14 46.98
CA VAL A 735 13.13 -19.10 46.80
C VAL A 735 12.63 -17.75 47.29
N GLN A 736 11.36 -17.46 47.02
CA GLN A 736 10.71 -16.21 47.39
C GLN A 736 9.23 -16.51 47.63
N GLN A 737 8.68 -15.98 48.72
CA GLN A 737 7.24 -16.05 48.98
C GLN A 737 6.77 -14.83 49.78
N ASP A 738 5.81 -14.13 49.22
CA ASP A 738 5.04 -13.08 49.89
C ASP A 738 3.61 -13.02 49.30
N ALA A 739 2.78 -12.09 49.77
CA ALA A 739 1.39 -12.00 49.31
C ALA A 739 1.25 -11.69 47.81
N ASN A 740 2.29 -11.12 47.18
CA ASN A 740 2.28 -10.70 45.78
C ASN A 740 2.96 -11.70 44.83
N GLN A 741 3.87 -12.55 45.32
CA GLN A 741 4.60 -13.50 44.49
C GLN A 741 5.04 -14.77 45.23
N ALA A 742 5.19 -15.85 44.47
CA ALA A 742 5.91 -17.04 44.86
C ALA A 742 6.88 -17.48 43.75
N GLU A 743 8.11 -17.81 44.10
CA GLU A 743 9.10 -18.45 43.24
C GLU A 743 9.61 -19.74 43.89
N VAL A 744 9.59 -20.83 43.12
CA VAL A 744 10.10 -22.14 43.55
C VAL A 744 11.19 -22.66 42.61
N SER A 745 12.09 -23.47 43.16
CA SER A 745 13.27 -24.03 42.50
C SER A 745 13.28 -25.56 42.56
N PHE A 746 13.67 -26.18 41.45
CA PHE A 746 13.89 -27.62 41.33
C PHE A 746 15.25 -27.88 40.71
N ARG A 747 16.21 -28.28 41.53
CA ARG A 747 17.63 -28.42 41.16
C ARG A 747 18.01 -29.88 40.95
N THR A 748 18.87 -30.12 39.98
CA THR A 748 19.60 -31.39 39.82
C THR A 748 21.07 -31.07 39.60
N HIS A 749 21.94 -31.83 40.26
CA HIS A 749 23.38 -31.77 40.06
C HIS A 749 23.82 -32.96 39.23
N TRP A 750 24.83 -32.79 38.39
CA TRP A 750 25.40 -33.91 37.66
C TRP A 750 26.35 -34.71 38.56
N ASP A 751 26.26 -36.04 38.49
CA ASP A 751 27.12 -36.96 39.24
C ASP A 751 27.88 -37.90 38.27
N PRO A 752 29.18 -38.20 38.51
CA PRO A 752 29.96 -39.11 37.67
C PRO A 752 29.36 -40.50 37.45
N SER A 753 28.51 -41.00 38.37
CA SER A 753 27.80 -42.28 38.19
C SER A 753 26.73 -42.23 37.10
N SER A 754 26.27 -41.04 36.70
CA SER A 754 25.25 -40.82 35.65
C SER A 754 25.87 -40.54 34.28
N ARG A 755 27.16 -40.85 34.11
CA ARG A 755 27.90 -40.68 32.86
C ARG A 755 27.20 -41.40 31.71
N ASP A 756 27.11 -40.70 30.57
CA ASP A 756 26.43 -41.16 29.34
C ASP A 756 24.90 -41.33 29.44
N GLU A 757 24.31 -41.12 30.63
CA GLU A 757 22.86 -41.19 30.88
C GLU A 757 22.23 -39.80 31.06
N LEU A 758 22.89 -38.92 31.84
CA LEU A 758 22.43 -37.56 32.10
C LEU A 758 23.43 -36.53 31.58
N VAL A 759 22.89 -35.40 31.12
CA VAL A 759 23.65 -34.27 30.61
C VAL A 759 24.61 -33.72 31.69
N PRO A 760 25.90 -33.49 31.37
CA PRO A 760 26.90 -32.88 32.25
C PRO A 760 26.60 -31.42 32.67
N LEU A 761 25.44 -31.16 33.28
CA LEU A 761 24.99 -29.83 33.70
C LEU A 761 24.31 -29.90 35.07
N ASN A 762 24.58 -28.91 35.90
CA ASN A 762 23.70 -28.55 37.00
C ASN A 762 22.54 -27.72 36.44
N ILE A 763 21.31 -28.12 36.74
CA ILE A 763 20.12 -27.48 36.18
C ILE A 763 19.16 -27.10 37.29
N ASP A 764 18.72 -25.85 37.29
CA ASP A 764 17.72 -25.31 38.19
C ASP A 764 16.51 -24.82 37.42
N LYS A 765 15.38 -25.53 37.54
CA LYS A 765 14.10 -25.11 36.95
C LYS A 765 13.34 -24.25 37.94
N ARG A 766 12.85 -23.12 37.47
CA ARG A 766 12.15 -22.13 38.27
C ARG A 766 10.73 -21.93 37.78
N PHE A 767 9.81 -21.77 38.71
CA PHE A 767 8.42 -21.39 38.44
C PHE A 767 8.06 -20.20 39.30
N VAL A 768 7.45 -19.19 38.69
CA VAL A 768 7.00 -17.98 39.38
C VAL A 768 5.51 -17.79 39.18
N MET A 769 4.80 -17.49 40.27
CA MET A 769 3.39 -17.13 40.26
C MET A 769 3.22 -15.75 40.89
N LEU A 770 2.49 -14.87 40.20
CA LEU A 770 2.23 -13.51 40.66
C LEU A 770 0.75 -13.34 41.02
N ARG A 771 0.47 -12.49 42.00
CA ARG A 771 -0.90 -12.12 42.38
C ARG A 771 -1.61 -11.44 41.21
N GLY A 772 -2.88 -11.81 41.00
CA GLY A 772 -3.71 -11.21 39.96
C GLY A 772 -3.35 -11.60 38.51
N SER A 773 -2.33 -12.45 38.32
CA SER A 773 -1.93 -12.93 36.99
C SER A 773 -2.68 -14.20 36.61
N SER A 774 -3.28 -14.24 35.42
CA SER A 774 -3.98 -15.43 34.90
C SER A 774 -3.00 -16.40 34.25
N GLY A 775 -1.99 -16.84 34.99
CA GLY A 775 -0.91 -17.66 34.48
C GLY A 775 0.26 -17.80 35.43
N PHE A 776 1.33 -18.43 34.94
CA PHE A 776 2.59 -18.57 35.67
C PHE A 776 3.78 -18.47 34.71
N TYR A 777 4.94 -18.12 35.25
CA TYR A 777 6.19 -18.02 34.51
C TYR A 777 7.06 -19.24 34.77
N THR A 778 7.84 -19.66 33.78
CA THR A 778 8.90 -20.65 33.98
C THR A 778 10.17 -20.27 33.25
N TYR A 779 11.30 -20.54 33.90
CA TYR A 779 12.64 -20.35 33.35
C TYR A 779 13.57 -21.42 33.92
N ALA A 780 14.73 -21.63 33.30
CA ALA A 780 15.72 -22.57 33.82
C ALA A 780 17.13 -21.97 33.76
N ILE A 781 17.96 -22.32 34.74
CA ILE A 781 19.37 -21.92 34.83
C ILE A 781 20.20 -23.18 34.61
N TYR A 782 21.01 -23.18 33.57
CA TYR A 782 21.93 -24.29 33.25
C TYR A 782 23.34 -23.85 33.59
N GLU A 783 24.09 -24.71 34.27
CA GLU A 783 25.46 -24.45 34.70
C GLU A 783 26.35 -25.67 34.42
N HIS A 784 27.43 -25.45 33.70
CA HIS A 784 28.51 -26.40 33.47
C HIS A 784 29.72 -25.95 34.31
N LEU A 785 30.13 -26.78 35.26
CA LEU A 785 31.36 -26.54 36.03
C LEU A 785 32.58 -27.01 35.22
N GLN A 786 33.76 -26.43 35.49
CA GLN A 786 34.97 -26.68 34.69
C GLN A 786 35.41 -28.15 34.69
N ASP A 787 35.09 -28.90 35.74
CA ASP A 787 35.45 -30.31 35.90
C ASP A 787 34.42 -31.27 35.28
N LEU A 788 33.31 -30.78 34.74
CA LEU A 788 32.30 -31.61 34.09
C LEU A 788 32.74 -32.08 32.68
N PRO A 789 32.28 -33.27 32.23
CA PRO A 789 32.57 -33.77 30.88
C PRO A 789 31.97 -32.92 29.74
N ASP A 790 32.53 -33.08 28.54
CA ASP A 790 32.02 -32.45 27.32
C ASP A 790 30.52 -32.68 27.09
N CYS A 791 29.81 -31.63 26.68
CA CYS A 791 28.40 -31.69 26.33
C CYS A 791 28.08 -30.88 25.07
N ASN A 792 27.39 -31.50 24.12
CA ASN A 792 26.77 -30.82 22.98
C ASN A 792 25.25 -30.76 23.20
N LEU A 793 24.68 -29.57 23.36
CA LEU A 793 23.26 -29.36 23.66
C LEU A 793 22.44 -29.17 22.37
N GLY A 794 22.07 -30.26 21.71
CA GLY A 794 21.37 -30.24 20.42
C GLY A 794 19.95 -29.67 20.45
N GLU A 795 19.24 -29.77 21.57
CA GLU A 795 17.92 -29.16 21.78
C GLU A 795 17.71 -28.84 23.27
N THR A 796 17.03 -27.73 23.59
CA THR A 796 16.41 -27.52 24.91
C THR A 796 15.11 -26.73 24.78
N ARG A 797 14.08 -27.19 25.49
CA ARG A 797 12.73 -26.62 25.43
C ARG A 797 11.91 -26.92 26.67
N VAL A 798 10.81 -26.19 26.80
CA VAL A 798 9.68 -26.58 27.65
C VAL A 798 8.50 -27.02 26.78
N ALA A 799 7.89 -28.14 27.14
CA ALA A 799 6.77 -28.73 26.43
C ALA A 799 5.56 -28.88 27.35
N PHE A 800 4.36 -28.56 26.84
CA PHE A 800 3.09 -28.70 27.54
C PHE A 800 2.14 -29.54 26.70
N LYS A 801 1.84 -30.75 27.17
CA LYS A 801 0.88 -31.67 26.56
C LYS A 801 -0.48 -31.48 27.21
N LEU A 802 -1.39 -30.88 26.47
CA LEU A 802 -2.72 -30.55 26.92
C LEU A 802 -3.66 -31.73 26.70
N ARG A 803 -4.80 -31.69 27.38
CA ARG A 803 -5.87 -32.69 27.22
C ARG A 803 -6.35 -32.79 25.79
N LYS A 804 -6.09 -33.92 25.15
CA LYS A 804 -6.53 -34.17 23.76
C LYS A 804 -8.04 -34.26 23.62
N ASP A 805 -8.77 -34.57 24.70
CA ASP A 805 -10.24 -34.58 24.70
C ASP A 805 -10.87 -33.18 24.79
N LYS A 806 -10.06 -32.14 25.06
CA LYS A 806 -10.51 -30.77 25.27
C LYS A 806 -9.98 -29.80 24.21
N PHE A 807 -8.68 -29.83 23.97
CA PHE A 807 -7.97 -28.85 23.12
C PHE A 807 -7.85 -29.36 21.68
N HIS A 808 -8.61 -28.75 20.77
CA HIS A 808 -8.68 -29.20 19.37
C HIS A 808 -8.30 -28.12 18.36
N TYR A 809 -8.22 -26.86 18.77
CA TYR A 809 -7.95 -25.73 17.88
C TYR A 809 -6.60 -25.10 18.24
N MET A 810 -5.68 -25.05 17.28
CA MET A 810 -4.36 -24.47 17.45
C MET A 810 -4.29 -23.10 16.79
N ALA A 811 -3.60 -22.14 17.41
CA ALA A 811 -3.31 -20.84 16.83
C ALA A 811 -1.84 -20.46 17.09
N ILE A 812 -1.11 -20.20 15.99
CA ILE A 812 0.32 -19.83 16.03
C ILE A 812 0.62 -18.55 15.25
N ALA A 813 -0.30 -18.10 14.41
CA ALA A 813 -0.32 -16.78 13.76
C ALA A 813 -1.76 -16.44 13.29
N ASP A 814 -2.03 -15.18 12.96
CA ASP A 814 -3.38 -14.73 12.52
C ASP A 814 -3.90 -15.49 11.29
N ASN A 815 -3.00 -15.89 10.40
CA ASN A 815 -3.27 -16.68 9.20
C ASN A 815 -2.94 -18.19 9.37
N ARG A 816 -2.49 -18.63 10.56
CA ARG A 816 -2.13 -20.04 10.85
C ARG A 816 -2.80 -20.50 12.13
N GLN A 817 -4.08 -20.80 11.99
CA GLN A 817 -4.93 -21.31 13.04
C GLN A 817 -5.99 -22.24 12.47
N ARG A 818 -6.25 -23.39 13.13
CA ARG A 818 -7.19 -24.39 12.63
C ARG A 818 -7.57 -25.42 13.69
N ILE A 819 -8.64 -26.16 13.40
CA ILE A 819 -8.89 -27.45 14.05
C ILE A 819 -7.80 -28.42 13.58
N MET A 820 -7.13 -29.05 14.53
CA MET A 820 -6.02 -29.97 14.29
C MET A 820 -6.48 -31.42 14.26
N PRO A 821 -5.78 -32.31 13.53
CA PRO A 821 -6.03 -33.74 13.63
C PRO A 821 -5.72 -34.26 15.04
N MET A 822 -6.33 -35.39 15.39
CA MET A 822 -6.04 -36.08 16.64
C MET A 822 -4.79 -36.94 16.51
N PRO A 823 -4.04 -37.24 17.60
CA PRO A 823 -2.90 -38.17 17.57
C PRO A 823 -3.23 -39.52 16.92
N GLU A 824 -4.45 -40.02 17.16
CA GLU A 824 -4.94 -41.29 16.62
C GLU A 824 -5.05 -41.24 15.10
N ASP A 825 -5.31 -40.08 14.51
CA ASP A 825 -5.45 -39.93 13.05
C ASP A 825 -4.14 -40.16 12.31
N ARG A 826 -3.01 -40.04 13.01
CA ARG A 826 -1.68 -40.32 12.48
C ARG A 826 -1.26 -41.79 12.59
N GLN A 827 -2.10 -42.65 13.16
CA GLN A 827 -1.80 -44.07 13.29
C GLN A 827 -2.04 -44.85 11.98
N PRO A 828 -1.33 -45.98 11.75
CA PRO A 828 -1.59 -46.87 10.63
C PRO A 828 -3.07 -47.26 10.53
N GLY A 829 -3.65 -47.17 9.32
CA GLY A 829 -5.07 -47.44 9.06
C GLY A 829 -5.97 -46.20 9.10
N ARG A 830 -5.52 -45.08 9.67
CA ARG A 830 -6.19 -43.76 9.59
C ARG A 830 -5.42 -42.72 8.78
N SER A 831 -4.15 -42.99 8.52
CA SER A 831 -3.30 -42.19 7.65
C SER A 831 -2.33 -43.05 6.85
N GLN A 832 -1.73 -42.42 5.85
CA GLN A 832 -0.64 -42.95 5.04
C GLN A 832 0.61 -42.10 5.32
N LYS A 833 1.68 -42.73 5.81
CA LYS A 833 3.00 -42.09 5.91
C LYS A 833 3.49 -41.68 4.52
N LEU A 834 4.05 -40.47 4.43
CA LEU A 834 4.66 -39.94 3.21
C LEU A 834 6.18 -40.12 3.27
N ASP A 835 6.95 -39.16 2.75
CA ASP A 835 8.40 -39.30 2.53
C ASP A 835 9.22 -39.37 3.83
N TYR A 836 8.70 -38.88 4.95
CA TYR A 836 9.35 -38.92 6.28
C TYR A 836 8.31 -39.10 7.41
N PRO A 837 8.69 -39.62 8.60
CA PRO A 837 7.72 -40.02 9.63
C PRO A 837 6.88 -38.87 10.20
N GLU A 838 7.35 -37.64 10.07
CA GLU A 838 6.66 -36.44 10.53
C GLU A 838 5.53 -35.99 9.58
N ALA A 839 5.51 -36.46 8.32
CA ALA A 839 4.49 -36.13 7.33
C ALA A 839 3.57 -37.33 7.03
N VAL A 840 2.26 -37.14 7.22
CA VAL A 840 1.24 -38.16 6.92
C VAL A 840 0.08 -37.55 6.14
N ARG A 841 -0.50 -38.32 5.21
CA ARG A 841 -1.78 -38.00 4.57
C ARG A 841 -2.90 -38.68 5.33
N LEU A 842 -3.89 -37.90 5.79
CA LEU A 842 -5.02 -38.40 6.57
C LEU A 842 -6.02 -39.12 5.64
N THR A 843 -6.16 -40.44 5.75
CA THR A 843 -7.02 -41.24 4.86
C THR A 843 -8.38 -41.52 5.49
N ASN A 844 -8.42 -41.69 6.81
CA ASN A 844 -9.64 -41.91 7.58
C ASN A 844 -9.59 -41.20 8.96
N PRO A 845 -9.49 -39.86 9.00
CA PRO A 845 -9.41 -39.10 10.24
C PRO A 845 -10.72 -39.11 11.04
N ILE A 846 -10.64 -38.85 12.35
CA ILE A 846 -11.77 -38.78 13.29
C ILE A 846 -12.68 -37.64 12.87
N ASN A 847 -12.09 -36.48 12.57
CA ASN A 847 -12.78 -35.40 11.89
C ASN A 847 -12.72 -35.63 10.38
N ALA A 848 -13.82 -36.09 9.79
CA ALA A 848 -13.92 -36.40 8.37
C ALA A 848 -13.60 -35.20 7.45
N ALA A 849 -13.72 -33.96 7.94
CA ALA A 849 -13.37 -32.77 7.17
C ALA A 849 -11.87 -32.68 6.83
N LEU A 850 -11.01 -33.33 7.63
CA LEU A 850 -9.57 -33.37 7.42
C LEU A 850 -9.13 -34.48 6.44
N ARG A 851 -10.08 -35.25 5.88
CA ARG A 851 -9.75 -36.38 5.00
C ARG A 851 -9.07 -35.88 3.73
N GLY A 852 -7.94 -36.48 3.41
CA GLY A 852 -7.11 -36.16 2.25
C GLY A 852 -6.04 -35.11 2.54
N GLU A 853 -6.11 -34.39 3.65
CA GLU A 853 -5.11 -33.40 4.06
C GLU A 853 -3.78 -34.07 4.44
N VAL A 854 -2.70 -33.31 4.31
CA VAL A 854 -1.37 -33.67 4.82
C VAL A 854 -1.15 -32.95 6.13
N ASP A 855 -0.84 -33.71 7.18
CA ASP A 855 -0.39 -33.21 8.47
C ASP A 855 1.11 -33.44 8.61
N ASP A 856 1.86 -32.35 8.69
CA ASP A 856 3.31 -32.35 8.85
C ASP A 856 3.72 -31.49 10.05
N LYS A 857 4.52 -32.07 10.94
CA LYS A 857 5.09 -31.42 12.13
C LYS A 857 5.70 -30.04 11.82
N TYR A 858 6.40 -29.91 10.71
CA TYR A 858 7.11 -28.70 10.35
C TYR A 858 6.20 -27.59 9.80
N GLN A 859 4.92 -27.88 9.52
CA GLN A 859 3.91 -26.86 9.19
C GLN A 859 3.56 -25.96 10.37
N TYR A 860 4.11 -26.21 11.57
CA TYR A 860 3.82 -25.49 12.80
C TYR A 860 5.04 -24.77 13.39
N SER A 861 6.05 -24.50 12.56
CA SER A 861 7.20 -23.65 12.92
C SER A 861 6.93 -22.16 12.70
N SER A 862 7.60 -21.28 13.43
CA SER A 862 7.59 -19.83 13.22
C SER A 862 9.00 -19.27 13.31
N GLU A 863 9.28 -18.17 12.61
CA GLU A 863 10.53 -17.43 12.77
C GLU A 863 10.59 -16.83 14.18
N ASN A 864 11.79 -16.77 14.79
CA ASN A 864 11.98 -16.24 16.14
C ASN A 864 11.38 -14.84 16.32
N LYS A 865 11.51 -13.97 15.30
CA LYS A 865 10.93 -12.61 15.32
C LYS A 865 9.40 -12.57 15.36
N ASP A 866 8.73 -13.63 14.93
CA ASP A 866 7.26 -13.71 14.83
C ASP A 866 6.65 -14.60 15.94
N SER A 867 7.48 -15.33 16.71
CA SER A 867 7.05 -16.32 17.71
C SER A 867 6.78 -15.71 19.10
N MET A 868 5.99 -14.64 19.18
CA MET A 868 5.70 -13.94 20.44
C MET A 868 4.62 -14.64 21.29
N VAL A 869 3.59 -15.21 20.66
CA VAL A 869 2.51 -15.95 21.34
C VAL A 869 1.93 -17.04 20.45
N HIS A 870 1.67 -18.21 21.03
CA HIS A 870 1.04 -19.34 20.36
C HIS A 870 0.38 -20.29 21.36
N GLY A 871 -0.56 -21.10 20.92
CA GLY A 871 -1.28 -21.97 21.85
C GLY A 871 -2.43 -22.76 21.27
N TRP A 872 -3.26 -23.26 22.18
CA TRP A 872 -4.40 -24.12 21.90
C TRP A 872 -5.65 -23.65 22.62
N ILE A 873 -6.80 -23.95 22.02
CA ILE A 873 -8.12 -23.60 22.53
C ILE A 873 -8.95 -24.86 22.74
N SER A 874 -9.50 -24.98 23.94
CA SER A 874 -10.62 -25.85 24.28
C SER A 874 -11.92 -25.10 24.06
N SER A 875 -12.93 -25.79 23.52
CA SER A 875 -14.26 -25.22 23.32
C SER A 875 -15.25 -25.54 24.45
N ASP A 876 -14.92 -26.51 25.31
CA ASP A 876 -15.83 -26.97 26.37
C ASP A 876 -15.08 -27.56 27.59
N PRO A 877 -14.79 -26.75 28.63
CA PRO A 877 -15.07 -25.31 28.72
C PRO A 877 -14.20 -24.48 27.75
N SER A 878 -14.69 -23.30 27.41
CA SER A 878 -13.98 -22.36 26.51
C SER A 878 -12.75 -21.82 27.23
N VAL A 879 -11.57 -22.35 26.93
CA VAL A 879 -10.30 -22.05 27.62
C VAL A 879 -9.17 -22.00 26.58
N GLY A 880 -8.38 -20.94 26.61
CA GLY A 880 -7.14 -20.83 25.86
C GLY A 880 -5.93 -21.11 26.75
N PHE A 881 -4.95 -21.84 26.22
CA PHE A 881 -3.64 -22.07 26.82
C PHE A 881 -2.57 -21.51 25.89
N TRP A 882 -1.80 -20.54 26.36
CA TRP A 882 -0.90 -19.75 25.53
C TRP A 882 0.52 -19.73 26.11
N VAL A 883 1.50 -19.93 25.25
CA VAL A 883 2.92 -19.70 25.57
C VAL A 883 3.29 -18.34 25.02
N ILE A 884 3.66 -17.41 25.90
CA ILE A 884 4.07 -16.05 25.56
C ILE A 884 5.58 -15.92 25.80
N THR A 885 6.29 -15.47 24.77
CA THR A 885 7.73 -15.24 24.77
C THR A 885 7.98 -13.74 24.54
N PRO A 886 8.10 -12.92 25.59
CA PRO A 886 8.22 -11.46 25.47
C PRO A 886 9.60 -11.01 24.99
N SER A 887 10.61 -11.87 25.11
CA SER A 887 11.98 -11.64 24.67
C SER A 887 12.55 -12.91 24.05
N ASN A 888 13.40 -12.74 23.04
CA ASN A 888 14.11 -13.84 22.39
C ASN A 888 15.58 -13.94 22.83
N GLU A 889 16.00 -13.21 23.89
CA GLU A 889 17.41 -13.06 24.27
C GLU A 889 18.17 -14.37 24.50
N PHE A 890 17.46 -15.38 24.96
CA PHE A 890 17.98 -16.69 25.33
C PHE A 890 17.97 -17.69 24.16
N LYS A 891 17.41 -17.31 23.00
CA LYS A 891 17.34 -18.15 21.80
C LYS A 891 18.61 -18.06 20.94
N SER A 892 18.83 -19.05 20.09
CA SER A 892 19.94 -19.11 19.12
C SER A 892 19.50 -18.86 17.69
N GLY A 893 20.41 -18.39 16.83
CA GLY A 893 20.27 -18.31 15.37
C GLY A 893 19.56 -17.04 14.82
N GLY A 894 19.37 -16.03 15.66
CA GLY A 894 18.89 -14.71 15.24
C GLY A 894 17.39 -14.66 14.89
N PRO A 895 16.94 -13.52 14.30
CA PRO A 895 15.52 -13.20 14.12
C PRO A 895 14.78 -14.12 13.14
N VAL A 896 15.46 -14.66 12.14
CA VAL A 896 14.83 -15.41 11.03
C VAL A 896 14.94 -16.94 11.18
N LYS A 897 15.57 -17.44 12.25
CA LYS A 897 15.59 -18.88 12.52
C LYS A 897 14.17 -19.36 12.80
N GLN A 898 13.78 -20.45 12.15
CA GLN A 898 12.51 -21.12 12.43
C GLN A 898 12.65 -22.10 13.60
N GLU A 899 11.63 -22.11 14.45
CA GLU A 899 11.48 -23.07 15.54
C GLU A 899 10.05 -23.59 15.61
N LEU A 900 9.89 -24.83 16.09
CA LEU A 900 8.56 -25.40 16.31
C LEU A 900 7.85 -24.68 17.45
N THR A 901 6.60 -24.32 17.21
CA THR A 901 5.72 -23.73 18.23
C THR A 901 4.75 -24.76 18.81
N SER A 902 4.33 -25.73 17.99
CA SER A 902 3.28 -26.68 18.30
C SER A 902 3.40 -27.96 17.46
N HIS A 903 2.67 -29.01 17.82
CA HIS A 903 2.44 -30.18 16.98
C HIS A 903 1.15 -30.93 17.34
N VAL A 904 0.75 -31.89 16.49
CA VAL A 904 -0.39 -32.79 16.71
C VAL A 904 -0.39 -33.46 18.09
N GLY A 905 -1.56 -33.55 18.72
CA GLY A 905 -1.72 -34.02 20.10
C GLY A 905 -1.53 -32.92 21.12
N PRO A 906 -2.52 -32.03 21.24
CA PRO A 906 -2.40 -30.61 21.57
C PRO A 906 -1.18 -30.29 22.45
N THR A 907 -0.06 -30.03 21.79
CA THR A 907 1.21 -29.75 22.46
C THR A 907 1.68 -28.36 22.10
N SER A 908 1.95 -27.54 23.11
CA SER A 908 2.63 -26.25 22.96
C SER A 908 4.09 -26.37 23.37
N LEU A 909 4.99 -25.79 22.58
CA LEU A 909 6.44 -25.82 22.82
C LEU A 909 7.00 -24.40 22.94
N ALA A 910 7.91 -24.17 23.87
CA ALA A 910 8.86 -23.06 23.78
C ALA A 910 10.26 -23.63 23.59
N ILE A 911 10.78 -23.54 22.36
CA ILE A 911 12.13 -23.97 22.02
C ILE A 911 13.11 -22.81 22.21
N PHE A 912 14.18 -23.09 22.95
CA PHE A 912 15.23 -22.13 23.23
C PHE A 912 16.46 -22.37 22.36
N VAL A 913 16.82 -23.65 22.16
CA VAL A 913 17.90 -24.07 21.26
C VAL A 913 17.40 -25.31 20.51
N SER A 914 17.61 -25.37 19.19
CA SER A 914 17.55 -26.63 18.44
C SER A 914 18.35 -26.56 17.13
N SER A 915 18.87 -27.71 16.68
CA SER A 915 19.51 -27.84 15.36
C SER A 915 18.53 -27.81 14.18
N HIS A 916 17.21 -27.71 14.42
CA HIS A 916 16.24 -27.63 13.33
C HIS A 916 16.53 -26.44 12.42
N TYR A 917 16.42 -26.67 11.10
CA TYR A 917 16.64 -25.69 10.02
C TYR A 917 18.07 -25.13 9.88
N THR A 918 19.02 -25.53 10.73
CA THR A 918 20.34 -24.89 10.84
C THR A 918 21.50 -25.87 11.02
N GLY A 919 21.22 -27.12 11.41
CA GLY A 919 22.24 -28.14 11.61
C GLY A 919 23.07 -27.92 12.88
N ASP A 920 24.24 -28.55 12.93
CA ASP A 920 25.08 -28.61 14.14
C ASP A 920 25.91 -27.34 14.42
N ASP A 921 25.82 -26.33 13.55
CA ASP A 921 26.61 -25.10 13.60
C ASP A 921 26.16 -24.14 14.71
N ILE A 922 24.96 -24.32 15.24
CA ILE A 922 24.37 -23.49 16.30
C ILE A 922 24.14 -24.25 17.61
N VAL A 923 24.72 -25.44 17.73
CA VAL A 923 24.63 -26.29 18.92
C VAL A 923 25.62 -25.77 19.97
N PRO A 924 25.18 -25.41 21.19
CA PRO A 924 26.09 -25.11 22.30
C PRO A 924 26.98 -26.30 22.62
N ARG A 925 28.28 -26.11 22.45
CA ARG A 925 29.32 -27.12 22.66
C ARG A 925 30.19 -26.75 23.86
N VAL A 926 29.79 -27.16 25.05
CA VAL A 926 30.55 -26.89 26.27
C VAL A 926 31.60 -27.99 26.45
N ARG A 927 32.83 -27.61 26.81
CA ARG A 927 33.96 -28.55 26.89
C ARG A 927 34.48 -28.68 28.31
N ASN A 928 35.10 -29.81 28.60
CA ASN A 928 35.85 -30.01 29.83
C ASN A 928 36.90 -28.90 29.99
N GLY A 929 36.95 -28.31 31.18
CA GLY A 929 37.73 -27.10 31.49
C GLY A 929 36.97 -25.78 31.31
N GLU A 930 35.78 -25.78 30.67
CA GLU A 930 34.97 -24.57 30.43
C GLU A 930 33.93 -24.38 31.53
N TYR A 931 33.84 -23.17 32.09
CA TYR A 931 32.68 -22.77 32.90
C TYR A 931 31.66 -22.11 31.97
N TRP A 932 30.40 -22.56 32.04
CA TRP A 932 29.31 -21.97 31.28
C TRP A 932 28.05 -21.91 32.11
N LYS A 933 27.35 -20.77 32.10
CA LYS A 933 26.08 -20.60 32.79
C LYS A 933 25.13 -19.76 31.96
N LYS A 934 23.87 -20.20 31.81
CA LYS A 934 22.86 -19.48 31.02
C LYS A 934 21.46 -19.65 31.58
N VAL A 935 20.69 -18.57 31.52
CA VAL A 935 19.25 -18.53 31.85
C VAL A 935 18.42 -18.64 30.57
N PHE A 936 17.47 -19.57 30.55
CA PHE A 936 16.48 -19.76 29.49
C PHE A 936 15.09 -19.35 29.98
N GLY A 937 14.45 -18.39 29.30
CA GLY A 937 13.21 -17.75 29.76
C GLY A 937 13.48 -16.49 30.59
N PRO A 938 12.49 -15.99 31.36
CA PRO A 938 11.14 -16.52 31.52
C PRO A 938 10.24 -16.48 30.27
N VAL A 939 9.47 -17.56 30.09
CA VAL A 939 8.25 -17.55 29.26
C VAL A 939 7.02 -17.51 30.17
N PHE A 940 5.96 -16.87 29.70
CA PHE A 940 4.71 -16.77 30.44
C PHE A 940 3.68 -17.74 29.88
N ILE A 941 3.12 -18.57 30.76
CA ILE A 941 2.03 -19.49 30.45
C ILE A 941 0.74 -18.80 30.83
N TYR A 942 0.05 -18.26 29.83
CA TYR A 942 -1.18 -17.50 30.02
C TYR A 942 -2.42 -18.37 29.76
N LEU A 943 -3.39 -18.26 30.65
CA LEU A 943 -4.70 -18.88 30.51
C LEU A 943 -5.78 -17.81 30.48
N ASN A 944 -6.70 -17.94 29.53
CA ASN A 944 -7.93 -17.15 29.46
C ASN A 944 -9.12 -18.07 29.20
N SER A 945 -10.33 -17.63 29.53
CA SER A 945 -11.54 -18.44 29.45
C SER A 945 -12.72 -17.63 28.99
N ALA A 946 -13.76 -18.23 28.42
CA ALA A 946 -15.02 -17.55 28.14
C ALA A 946 -16.20 -18.28 28.78
N TRP A 947 -17.18 -17.51 29.25
CA TRP A 947 -18.38 -18.02 29.94
C TRP A 947 -19.35 -18.79 29.03
N THR A 948 -19.22 -18.64 27.70
CA THR A 948 -20.02 -19.37 26.69
C THR A 948 -19.10 -19.99 25.64
N LYS A 949 -19.63 -20.88 24.79
CA LYS A 949 -18.90 -21.36 23.59
C LYS A 949 -18.60 -20.16 22.68
N SER A 950 -17.46 -19.54 22.90
CA SER A 950 -17.02 -18.32 22.23
C SER A 950 -16.25 -18.64 20.95
N ASP A 951 -16.25 -17.70 20.00
CA ASP A 951 -15.37 -17.77 18.84
C ASP A 951 -13.91 -17.92 19.32
N PRO A 952 -13.16 -18.97 18.87
CA PRO A 952 -11.74 -19.15 19.18
C PRO A 952 -10.89 -17.89 18.96
N LYS A 953 -11.31 -17.00 18.03
CA LYS A 953 -10.65 -15.72 17.79
C LYS A 953 -10.61 -14.81 19.02
N LEU A 954 -11.60 -14.86 19.91
CA LEU A 954 -11.62 -13.99 21.10
C LEU A 954 -10.51 -14.35 22.09
N LEU A 955 -10.31 -15.64 22.35
CA LEU A 955 -9.24 -16.13 23.23
C LEU A 955 -7.85 -15.85 22.62
N TRP A 956 -7.72 -15.96 21.30
CA TRP A 956 -6.49 -15.61 20.59
C TRP A 956 -6.17 -14.11 20.63
N GLU A 957 -7.15 -13.24 20.39
CA GLU A 957 -6.96 -11.79 20.46
C GLU A 957 -6.60 -11.33 21.88
N ASP A 958 -7.20 -11.93 22.90
CA ASP A 958 -6.84 -11.65 24.30
C ASP A 958 -5.42 -12.14 24.64
N ALA A 959 -5.01 -13.31 24.14
CA ALA A 959 -3.63 -13.79 24.29
C ALA A 959 -2.60 -12.86 23.60
N LYS A 960 -2.91 -12.32 22.41
CA LYS A 960 -2.07 -11.31 21.74
C LYS A 960 -1.97 -10.02 22.54
N LYS A 961 -3.06 -9.57 23.18
CA LYS A 961 -3.03 -8.41 24.07
C LYS A 961 -2.15 -8.68 25.28
N GLN A 962 -2.31 -9.83 25.93
CA GLN A 962 -1.46 -10.20 27.06
C GLN A 962 0.00 -10.30 26.63
N ALA A 963 0.30 -10.81 25.44
CA ALA A 963 1.67 -10.86 24.94
C ALA A 963 2.31 -9.47 24.79
N ARG A 964 1.54 -8.45 24.38
CA ARG A 964 2.01 -7.04 24.37
C ARG A 964 2.20 -6.46 25.78
N VAL A 965 1.37 -6.88 26.75
CA VAL A 965 1.56 -6.52 28.17
C VAL A 965 2.86 -7.11 28.69
N GLU A 966 3.15 -8.37 28.39
CA GLU A 966 4.40 -9.02 28.78
C GLU A 966 5.63 -8.41 28.09
N GLU A 967 5.53 -8.09 26.80
CA GLU A 967 6.59 -7.38 26.05
C GLU A 967 6.90 -6.01 26.68
N GLY A 968 5.88 -5.23 27.07
CA GLY A 968 6.08 -3.94 27.74
C GLY A 968 6.52 -4.05 29.21
N SER A 969 6.30 -5.20 29.85
CA SER A 969 6.72 -5.48 31.23
C SER A 969 8.13 -6.07 31.32
N TRP A 970 8.67 -6.52 30.19
CA TRP A 970 10.02 -7.02 30.07
C TRP A 970 11.05 -5.87 30.05
N PRO A 971 12.21 -5.98 30.72
CA PRO A 971 12.67 -7.08 31.57
C PRO A 971 12.00 -7.12 32.94
N TYR A 972 11.66 -8.33 33.41
CA TYR A 972 10.96 -8.51 34.68
C TYR A 972 11.82 -8.16 35.90
N LYS A 973 11.19 -7.60 36.93
CA LYS A 973 11.85 -7.30 38.22
C LYS A 973 11.65 -8.37 39.29
N PHE A 974 10.65 -9.23 39.09
CA PHE A 974 10.21 -10.22 40.06
C PHE A 974 11.11 -11.47 40.20
N PRO A 975 11.88 -11.93 39.18
CA PRO A 975 12.72 -13.11 39.38
C PRO A 975 13.72 -12.88 40.52
N ALA A 976 13.75 -13.80 41.47
CA ALA A 976 14.56 -13.71 42.67
C ALA A 976 16.03 -14.10 42.41
N SER A 977 16.29 -14.94 41.40
CA SER A 977 17.65 -15.35 41.04
C SER A 977 18.52 -14.17 40.63
N THR A 978 19.73 -14.10 41.18
CA THR A 978 20.75 -13.13 40.78
C THR A 978 21.38 -13.44 39.41
N ASP A 979 21.19 -14.66 38.91
CA ASP A 979 21.61 -15.04 37.55
C ASP A 979 20.70 -14.41 36.47
N PHE A 980 19.48 -14.01 36.85
CA PHE A 980 18.59 -13.25 35.97
C PHE A 980 18.90 -11.76 36.07
N GLN A 981 19.36 -11.16 34.97
CA GLN A 981 19.63 -9.73 34.92
C GLN A 981 18.32 -8.94 34.93
N LYS A 982 18.12 -8.10 35.95
CA LYS A 982 16.95 -7.22 36.08
C LYS A 982 17.10 -5.97 35.22
N SER A 983 16.02 -5.20 35.08
CA SER A 983 15.97 -3.99 34.26
C SER A 983 17.11 -2.99 34.56
N GLU A 984 17.44 -2.82 35.84
CA GLU A 984 18.47 -1.91 36.35
C GLU A 984 19.91 -2.42 36.11
N GLN A 985 20.06 -3.69 35.74
CA GLN A 985 21.34 -4.32 35.40
C GLN A 985 21.55 -4.41 33.88
N ARG A 986 20.63 -3.85 33.09
CA ARG A 986 20.64 -3.90 31.63
C ARG A 986 20.88 -2.50 31.08
N GLY A 987 21.60 -2.46 29.96
CA GLY A 987 21.81 -1.25 29.18
C GLY A 987 21.12 -1.35 27.83
N SER A 988 20.98 -0.21 27.15
CA SER A 988 20.54 -0.12 25.76
C SER A 988 21.69 0.34 24.87
N VAL A 989 21.73 -0.18 23.65
CA VAL A 989 22.56 0.37 22.57
C VAL A 989 21.59 0.95 21.55
N SER A 990 21.79 2.22 21.23
CA SER A 990 21.14 2.86 20.10
C SER A 990 22.18 3.40 19.13
N GLY A 991 21.81 3.50 17.88
CA GLY A 991 22.73 3.99 16.86
C GLY A 991 22.06 4.10 15.51
N ARG A 992 22.88 4.40 14.50
CA ARG A 992 22.45 4.44 13.12
C ARG A 992 23.34 3.52 12.30
N LEU A 993 22.76 2.47 11.72
CA LEU A 993 23.47 1.56 10.85
C LEU A 993 23.52 2.18 9.45
N LEU A 994 24.75 2.33 8.94
CA LEU A 994 25.02 2.70 7.56
C LEU A 994 25.78 1.55 6.91
N VAL A 995 25.44 1.22 5.67
CA VAL A 995 26.06 0.14 4.89
C VAL A 995 26.91 0.78 3.79
N VAL A 996 28.17 0.37 3.70
CA VAL A 996 29.12 0.78 2.66
C VAL A 996 29.54 -0.48 1.91
N ASP A 997 29.47 -0.46 0.58
CA ASP A 997 29.82 -1.58 -0.28
C ASP A 997 30.99 -1.19 -1.21
N GLU A 998 32.21 -1.60 -0.85
CA GLU A 998 33.43 -1.28 -1.58
C GLU A 998 33.85 -2.38 -2.58
N PRO A 999 34.42 -2.02 -3.76
CA PRO A 999 35.02 -0.71 -4.05
C PRO A 999 34.20 0.17 -5.02
N GLY A 1000 32.91 -0.12 -5.22
CA GLY A 1000 32.10 0.54 -6.26
C GLY A 1000 31.47 1.88 -5.85
N ASN A 1001 31.35 2.17 -4.56
CA ASN A 1001 30.67 3.38 -4.08
C ASN A 1001 31.17 3.78 -2.68
N ASN A 1002 31.75 4.98 -2.54
CA ASN A 1002 32.22 5.50 -1.25
C ASN A 1002 31.08 6.11 -0.40
N ASP A 1003 29.85 6.15 -0.93
CA ASP A 1003 28.69 6.70 -0.22
C ASP A 1003 27.98 5.63 0.61
N SER A 1004 27.82 5.90 1.91
CA SER A 1004 27.11 5.02 2.84
C SER A 1004 25.59 5.11 2.64
N VAL A 1005 24.89 3.98 2.57
CA VAL A 1005 23.41 3.93 2.54
C VAL A 1005 22.84 3.60 3.91
N ASN A 1006 21.63 4.08 4.22
CA ASN A 1006 20.96 3.72 5.47
C ASN A 1006 20.68 2.21 5.51
N GLY A 1007 20.96 1.57 6.64
CA GLY A 1007 20.61 0.17 6.93
C GLY A 1007 19.11 -0.03 7.15
N ASN A 1008 18.27 0.55 6.28
CA ASN A 1008 16.82 0.50 6.40
C ASN A 1008 16.34 -0.93 6.52
N ALA A 1009 15.51 -1.18 7.54
CA ALA A 1009 14.90 -2.47 7.83
C ALA A 1009 15.89 -3.59 8.16
N ALA A 1010 17.18 -3.28 8.36
CA ALA A 1010 18.19 -4.24 8.80
C ALA A 1010 17.88 -4.73 10.22
N PHE A 1011 18.11 -6.02 10.45
CA PHE A 1011 18.18 -6.51 11.82
C PHE A 1011 19.51 -6.09 12.40
N VAL A 1012 19.46 -5.24 13.43
CA VAL A 1012 20.63 -4.82 14.18
C VAL A 1012 20.56 -5.46 15.54
N GLY A 1013 21.63 -6.13 15.94
CA GLY A 1013 21.63 -6.97 17.13
C GLY A 1013 22.96 -7.06 17.83
N LEU A 1014 22.91 -7.53 19.07
CA LEU A 1014 24.07 -7.76 19.93
C LEU A 1014 24.17 -9.25 20.23
N ALA A 1015 25.38 -9.78 20.12
CA ALA A 1015 25.73 -11.14 20.52
C ALA A 1015 27.15 -11.12 21.12
N SER A 1016 27.62 -12.27 21.58
CA SER A 1016 29.02 -12.39 22.02
C SER A 1016 29.98 -12.04 20.88
N PRO A 1017 31.15 -11.41 21.17
CA PRO A 1017 32.09 -11.00 20.13
C PRO A 1017 32.55 -12.18 19.28
N GLY A 1018 32.63 -11.96 17.97
CA GLY A 1018 33.10 -12.95 17.00
C GLY A 1018 33.31 -12.33 15.63
N GLU A 1019 33.67 -13.15 14.65
CA GLU A 1019 33.85 -12.72 13.26
C GLU A 1019 32.52 -12.25 12.63
N ALA A 1020 32.58 -11.57 11.49
CA ALA A 1020 31.38 -11.19 10.75
C ALA A 1020 30.50 -12.43 10.46
N GLY A 1021 29.19 -12.32 10.72
CA GLY A 1021 28.24 -13.44 10.61
C GLY A 1021 28.23 -14.40 11.81
N SER A 1022 29.14 -14.26 12.79
CA SER A 1022 29.15 -15.08 14.01
C SER A 1022 27.88 -14.97 14.84
N TRP A 1023 27.17 -13.83 14.78
CA TRP A 1023 25.86 -13.66 15.43
C TRP A 1023 24.87 -14.77 15.03
N GLN A 1024 24.87 -15.23 13.79
CA GLN A 1024 23.99 -16.33 13.36
C GLN A 1024 24.36 -17.70 13.94
N ARG A 1025 25.61 -17.87 14.40
CA ARG A 1025 26.15 -19.12 14.95
C ARG A 1025 26.38 -19.10 16.46
N GLU A 1026 26.30 -17.92 17.08
CA GLU A 1026 26.44 -17.78 18.53
C GLU A 1026 25.30 -18.50 19.25
N SER A 1027 25.64 -19.41 20.17
CA SER A 1027 24.66 -20.29 20.82
C SER A 1027 24.87 -20.42 22.34
N LYS A 1028 26.05 -20.07 22.85
CA LYS A 1028 26.40 -20.12 24.28
C LYS A 1028 25.99 -18.85 25.02
N GLY A 1029 26.05 -17.69 24.36
CA GLY A 1029 25.69 -16.39 24.91
C GLY A 1029 24.22 -15.99 24.66
N TYR A 1030 23.93 -14.71 24.87
CA TYR A 1030 22.63 -14.09 24.60
C TYR A 1030 22.63 -13.37 23.24
N GLN A 1031 21.46 -13.24 22.62
CA GLN A 1031 21.29 -12.53 21.36
C GLN A 1031 20.15 -11.51 21.43
N PHE A 1032 20.41 -10.26 21.10
CA PHE A 1032 19.42 -9.19 21.08
C PHE A 1032 19.26 -8.68 19.66
N TRP A 1033 18.06 -8.22 19.28
CA TRP A 1033 17.89 -7.54 18.01
C TRP A 1033 16.67 -6.63 17.96
N VAL A 1034 16.78 -5.63 17.11
CA VAL A 1034 15.71 -4.73 16.69
C VAL A 1034 15.78 -4.54 15.18
N ARG A 1035 14.74 -3.95 14.59
CA ARG A 1035 14.72 -3.61 13.17
C ARG A 1035 14.98 -2.12 13.02
N ALA A 1036 16.03 -1.77 12.30
CA ALA A 1036 16.35 -0.37 12.04
C ALA A 1036 15.24 0.31 11.21
N ASP A 1037 14.99 1.59 11.47
CA ASP A 1037 14.02 2.41 10.74
C ASP A 1037 14.54 2.80 9.34
N VAL A 1038 13.78 3.63 8.60
CA VAL A 1038 14.14 4.06 7.24
C VAL A 1038 15.41 4.91 7.15
N GLU A 1039 15.82 5.51 8.26
CA GLU A 1039 17.07 6.27 8.38
C GLU A 1039 18.23 5.39 8.85
N GLY A 1040 17.96 4.13 9.21
CA GLY A 1040 18.93 3.19 9.77
C GLY A 1040 19.06 3.31 11.29
N ASN A 1041 18.20 4.10 11.97
CA ASN A 1041 18.24 4.23 13.42
C ASN A 1041 17.71 2.95 14.08
N PHE A 1042 18.38 2.51 15.14
CA PHE A 1042 18.01 1.33 15.93
C PHE A 1042 18.19 1.56 17.42
#